data_AF-A0A4Q6EXN8-F1
#
_entry.id   AF-A0A4Q6EXN8-F1
#
_cell.length_a   1.000
_cell.length_b   1.000
_cell.length_c   1.000
_cell.angle_alpha   90.00
_cell.angle_beta   90.00
_cell.angle_gamma   90.00
#
_symmetry.space_group_name_H-M   'P 1'
#
loop_
_entity.id
_entity.type
_entity.pdbx_description
1 polymer ?
#
loop_
_entity_poly.entity_id
_entity_poly.type
_entity_poly.pdbx_seq_one_letter_code
_entity_poly.pdbx_strand_id
1 'polypeptide(L)'
;MRKNPRILEKLLVRGTLTAGAMALAACTSFPGISPPAPDLGRPWALAGYLPENPGERVWITMENGRIAAVSAVRPALPPAQIHETDATIFPGFVDLNANLSSAGLPISPLPRAQYRNRAEWYYKQSKFYAAQARVPGPPSSSRSCAALRWGEIRGLSGGTAFARGMPSRELTCAEDFGLSNLESPRDFPGGRIVSEERAVIPSYMEKVFVPLLLPHLEKGASYEQAFRQMLVEQKVTAWVSSFREDTHNIPNALKLLMGNDFGLAPEAMAPADFKMIAGKVEKFLAGAPYRLKPAAVTEQLARTEAWIFGSEEEAGFLKGNRTEQTAFAFLAKPGVLIFEPALRKYIGDFEAHIRGPLAASLNAPGTRAVFLALGQGARDDAYSRDELSLARHLGYVKPGLVINGGSAYGEKEFSELAKNDISLVWSPFSDLLLYGDSLDVVKAKAAGINITLGTGNAAAGAKNLLDQLKIARAYLNGSGGRGVSNRELIDMVTKNAAVALRAEGELGVVKAGALANLTLLKCSAAKDPYDCALAAKSAEISLVVAGGVPRYGSPEILGDLSPDDGREILPFARSEGDCTFRKALLVDASRDTELGSAAKIRKALSLSEDEEVPGAKPIAFTPLAPLFSCQDSDYESRADDFIAIRLPALLQKRDKIRREENLDENWNPLAGGKLR
;
A
#
# COMPACT_ATOMS: atom_id res chain seq x y z
N MET A 1 5.90 -54.62 -45.30
CA MET A 1 6.98 -53.95 -46.07
C MET A 1 6.36 -52.81 -46.88
N ARG A 2 7.07 -51.66 -47.05
CA ARG A 2 6.84 -50.56 -48.04
C ARG A 2 5.46 -49.81 -47.93
N LYS A 3 5.36 -48.46 -47.92
CA LYS A 3 5.75 -47.37 -48.87
C LYS A 3 4.84 -47.33 -50.12
N ASN A 4 4.37 -46.21 -50.70
CA ASN A 4 4.53 -44.74 -50.47
C ASN A 4 3.36 -43.97 -51.20
N PRO A 5 3.55 -42.75 -51.77
CA PRO A 5 3.63 -41.38 -51.21
C PRO A 5 2.21 -40.72 -51.08
N ARG A 6 1.91 -39.43 -50.79
CA ARG A 6 2.59 -38.12 -50.57
C ARG A 6 2.82 -37.10 -51.74
N ILE A 7 2.11 -35.95 -51.64
CA ILE A 7 2.52 -34.54 -51.95
C ILE A 7 2.50 -34.01 -53.41
N LEU A 8 1.72 -32.94 -53.63
CA LEU A 8 2.21 -31.65 -54.19
C LEU A 8 1.40 -30.46 -53.60
N GLU A 9 1.55 -29.23 -54.11
CA GLU A 9 1.32 -27.97 -53.37
C GLU A 9 1.22 -26.72 -54.32
N LYS A 10 0.83 -25.52 -53.78
CA LYS A 10 1.02 -24.13 -54.33
C LYS A 10 0.01 -23.65 -55.42
N LEU A 11 -0.38 -22.36 -55.58
CA LEU A 11 -0.06 -21.07 -54.88
C LEU A 11 -1.11 -19.93 -55.19
N LEU A 12 -1.46 -19.06 -54.21
CA LEU A 12 -1.74 -17.57 -54.25
C LEU A 12 -2.73 -16.91 -55.31
N VAL A 13 -3.36 -15.71 -55.16
CA VAL A 13 -3.68 -14.77 -54.03
C VAL A 13 -4.69 -13.64 -54.45
N ARG A 14 -5.25 -12.90 -53.45
CA ARG A 14 -6.22 -11.74 -53.49
C ARG A 14 -7.69 -12.12 -53.81
N GLY A 15 -8.73 -11.51 -53.23
CA GLY A 15 -8.82 -10.69 -52.01
C GLY A 15 -9.70 -9.42 -52.13
N THR A 16 -10.67 -9.25 -51.21
CA THR A 16 -10.92 -8.05 -50.35
C THR A 16 -12.05 -8.34 -49.35
N LEU A 17 -12.17 -7.54 -48.27
CA LEU A 17 -13.15 -7.73 -47.18
C LEU A 17 -14.38 -6.82 -47.29
N THR A 18 -15.48 -7.26 -46.69
CA THR A 18 -16.49 -6.40 -46.04
C THR A 18 -16.82 -6.96 -44.65
N ALA A 19 -17.44 -6.14 -43.79
CA ALA A 19 -17.47 -6.37 -42.34
C ALA A 19 -18.50 -7.42 -41.86
N GLY A 20 -18.15 -8.12 -40.79
CA GLY A 20 -19.03 -8.98 -40.00
C GLY A 20 -18.48 -9.12 -38.58
N ALA A 21 -19.36 -9.15 -37.57
CA ALA A 21 -18.94 -9.21 -36.18
C ALA A 21 -18.50 -10.62 -35.77
N MET A 22 -17.41 -10.72 -35.01
CA MET A 22 -17.11 -11.91 -34.21
C MET A 22 -16.41 -11.52 -32.91
N ALA A 23 -17.08 -11.75 -31.79
CA ALA A 23 -16.42 -11.84 -30.50
C ALA A 23 -15.66 -13.17 -30.46
N LEU A 24 -14.33 -13.11 -30.48
CA LEU A 24 -13.47 -14.27 -30.33
C LEU A 24 -12.76 -14.16 -28.98
N ALA A 25 -13.28 -14.90 -28.00
CA ALA A 25 -12.62 -15.09 -26.72
C ALA A 25 -11.32 -15.87 -26.97
N ALA A 26 -10.20 -15.15 -26.96
CA ALA A 26 -8.87 -15.76 -26.98
C ALA A 26 -8.61 -16.43 -25.62
N CYS A 27 -9.14 -17.63 -25.42
CA CYS A 27 -8.82 -18.49 -24.28
C CYS A 27 -7.38 -18.98 -24.39
N THR A 28 -6.41 -18.10 -24.14
CA THR A 28 -5.04 -18.48 -23.81
C THR A 28 -5.04 -19.07 -22.41
N SER A 29 -5.32 -20.36 -22.32
CA SER A 29 -5.06 -21.15 -21.11
C SER A 29 -3.56 -21.15 -20.85
N PHE A 30 -3.09 -20.23 -20.01
CA PHE A 30 -1.70 -20.21 -19.55
C PHE A 30 -1.40 -21.55 -18.85
N PRO A 31 -0.32 -22.26 -19.25
CA PRO A 31 0.16 -23.39 -18.47
C PRO A 31 0.60 -22.88 -17.10
N GLY A 32 -0.11 -23.29 -16.05
CA GLY A 32 0.17 -22.84 -14.69
C GLY A 32 1.47 -23.41 -14.15
N ILE A 33 2.56 -22.67 -14.31
CA ILE A 33 3.79 -22.85 -13.53
C ILE A 33 4.13 -21.49 -12.88
N SER A 34 3.35 -21.12 -11.86
CA SER A 34 3.95 -20.30 -10.79
C SER A 34 5.09 -21.12 -10.19
N PRO A 35 6.27 -20.54 -9.91
CA PRO A 35 7.29 -21.23 -9.13
C PRO A 35 6.69 -21.64 -7.78
N PRO A 36 7.06 -22.82 -7.23
CA PRO A 36 6.53 -23.28 -5.94
C PRO A 36 6.80 -22.24 -4.86
N ALA A 37 5.88 -22.11 -3.90
CA ALA A 37 6.09 -21.28 -2.71
C ALA A 37 7.41 -21.68 -2.00
N PRO A 38 8.10 -20.74 -1.32
CA PRO A 38 9.29 -21.08 -0.55
C PRO A 38 8.96 -22.14 0.51
N ASP A 39 9.52 -23.34 0.37
CA ASP A 39 9.24 -24.53 1.17
C ASP A 39 10.56 -25.23 1.56
N LEU A 40 10.53 -26.12 2.56
CA LEU A 40 11.71 -26.91 2.96
C LEU A 40 12.12 -28.00 1.95
N GLY A 41 11.43 -28.10 0.80
CA GLY A 41 11.66 -29.12 -0.23
C GLY A 41 11.36 -30.55 0.24
N ARG A 42 10.69 -30.69 1.39
CA ARG A 42 10.36 -31.96 2.06
C ARG A 42 9.11 -31.76 2.93
N PRO A 43 8.20 -32.74 3.01
CA PRO A 43 7.13 -32.69 3.99
C PRO A 43 7.69 -32.64 5.41
N TRP A 44 7.02 -31.92 6.30
CA TRP A 44 7.32 -31.89 7.72
C TRP A 44 6.04 -31.68 8.54
N ALA A 45 6.09 -31.97 9.84
CA ALA A 45 4.94 -31.82 10.71
C ALA A 45 5.29 -31.25 12.08
N LEU A 46 4.33 -30.54 12.67
CA LEU A 46 4.37 -30.12 14.06
C LEU A 46 3.13 -30.59 14.81
N ALA A 47 3.27 -30.80 16.12
CA ALA A 47 2.15 -31.08 17.03
C ALA A 47 1.96 -29.97 18.06
N GLY A 48 0.70 -29.67 18.40
CA GLY A 48 0.32 -28.67 19.40
C GLY A 48 -1.21 -28.55 19.52
N TYR A 49 -1.71 -27.46 20.10
CA TYR A 49 -3.15 -27.29 20.39
C TYR A 49 -3.79 -26.19 19.53
N LEU A 50 -5.04 -26.37 19.07
CA LEU A 50 -5.78 -25.32 18.37
C LEU A 50 -6.58 -24.45 19.37
N PRO A 51 -6.73 -23.14 19.16
CA PRO A 51 -7.46 -22.28 20.09
C PRO A 51 -8.97 -22.56 20.12
N GLU A 52 -9.53 -23.18 19.08
CA GLU A 52 -10.90 -23.72 19.09
C GLU A 52 -11.05 -25.06 19.84
N ASN A 53 -9.97 -25.80 20.13
CA ASN A 53 -9.98 -27.04 20.91
C ASN A 53 -8.68 -27.22 21.72
N PRO A 54 -8.48 -26.44 22.80
CA PRO A 54 -7.20 -26.40 23.52
C PRO A 54 -6.91 -27.65 24.36
N GLY A 55 -7.85 -28.59 24.48
CA GLY A 55 -7.69 -29.84 25.23
C GLY A 55 -7.13 -31.01 24.42
N GLU A 56 -7.07 -30.89 23.09
CA GLU A 56 -6.69 -31.98 22.19
C GLU A 56 -5.47 -31.60 21.34
N ARG A 57 -4.42 -32.43 21.37
CA ARG A 57 -3.22 -32.23 20.55
C ARG A 57 -3.50 -32.67 19.13
N VAL A 58 -3.33 -31.76 18.18
CA VAL A 58 -3.38 -32.06 16.74
C VAL A 58 -1.97 -32.05 16.14
N TRP A 59 -1.83 -32.81 15.07
CA TRP A 59 -0.71 -32.82 14.15
C TRP A 59 -1.06 -32.04 12.90
N ILE A 60 -0.20 -31.11 12.49
CA ILE A 60 -0.29 -30.38 11.24
C ILE A 60 0.87 -30.82 10.37
N THR A 61 0.58 -31.40 9.20
CA THR A 61 1.58 -31.73 8.17
C THR A 61 1.58 -30.64 7.12
N MET A 62 2.76 -30.17 6.73
CA MET A 62 2.99 -29.12 5.74
C MET A 62 3.87 -29.65 4.61
N GLU A 63 3.55 -29.26 3.38
CA GLU A 63 4.22 -29.70 2.16
C GLU A 63 3.92 -28.70 1.02
N ASN A 64 4.90 -28.36 0.18
CA ASN A 64 4.74 -27.42 -0.95
C ASN A 64 4.11 -26.07 -0.54
N GLY A 65 4.41 -25.60 0.68
CA GLY A 65 3.88 -24.39 1.28
C GLY A 65 2.38 -24.38 1.62
N ARG A 66 1.73 -25.55 1.63
CA ARG A 66 0.35 -25.72 2.10
C ARG A 66 0.27 -26.70 3.27
N ILE A 67 -0.79 -26.58 4.06
CA ILE A 67 -1.15 -27.57 5.06
C ILE A 67 -1.70 -28.79 4.30
N ALA A 68 -0.93 -29.88 4.27
CA ALA A 68 -1.32 -31.12 3.63
C ALA A 68 -2.41 -31.84 4.45
N ALA A 69 -2.28 -31.86 5.78
CA ALA A 69 -3.22 -32.52 6.68
C ALA A 69 -3.27 -31.87 8.07
N VAL A 70 -4.42 -32.01 8.74
CA VAL A 70 -4.59 -31.80 10.18
C VAL A 70 -5.21 -33.09 10.75
N SER A 71 -4.63 -33.66 11.81
CA SER A 71 -4.90 -35.03 12.27
C SER A 71 -4.71 -35.18 13.77
N ALA A 72 -5.49 -36.02 14.45
CA ALA A 72 -5.18 -36.45 15.83
C ALA A 72 -4.07 -37.52 15.88
N VAL A 73 -3.85 -38.25 14.78
CA VAL A 73 -2.84 -39.30 14.65
C VAL A 73 -1.52 -38.71 14.15
N ARG A 74 -0.40 -39.08 14.80
CA ARG A 74 0.97 -38.70 14.42
C ARG A 74 1.30 -39.19 13.00
N PRO A 75 1.77 -38.32 12.08
CA PRO A 75 2.11 -38.70 10.73
C PRO A 75 3.39 -39.57 10.69
N ALA A 76 3.45 -40.45 9.70
CA ALA A 76 4.58 -41.37 9.48
C ALA A 76 5.74 -40.67 8.74
N LEU A 77 6.32 -39.64 9.35
CA LEU A 77 7.52 -38.94 8.86
C LEU A 77 8.77 -39.30 9.70
N PRO A 78 9.99 -39.20 9.13
CA PRO A 78 11.24 -39.28 9.88
C PRO A 78 11.27 -38.34 11.10
N PRO A 79 11.96 -38.70 12.21
CA PRO A 79 12.07 -37.84 13.39
C PRO A 79 12.59 -36.44 13.10
N ALA A 80 13.57 -36.28 12.19
CA ALA A 80 14.11 -34.98 11.75
C ALA A 80 13.21 -34.19 10.77
N GLN A 81 11.92 -34.54 10.71
CA GLN A 81 10.82 -33.85 10.03
C GLN A 81 9.59 -33.69 10.95
N ILE A 82 9.73 -34.01 12.25
CA ILE A 82 8.66 -33.95 13.26
C ILE A 82 9.14 -33.14 14.46
N HIS A 83 8.34 -32.17 14.90
CA HIS A 83 8.53 -31.49 16.17
C HIS A 83 7.24 -31.52 17.03
N GLU A 84 7.36 -31.72 18.33
CA GLU A 84 6.21 -31.70 19.26
C GLU A 84 6.35 -30.54 20.25
N THR A 85 5.31 -29.71 20.36
CA THR A 85 5.30 -28.56 21.28
C THR A 85 3.98 -28.45 22.04
N ASP A 86 4.02 -27.86 23.23
CA ASP A 86 2.83 -27.56 24.02
C ASP A 86 2.19 -26.20 23.66
N ALA A 87 2.67 -25.55 22.60
CA ALA A 87 2.17 -24.26 22.15
C ALA A 87 0.76 -24.33 21.54
N THR A 88 0.01 -23.23 21.66
CA THR A 88 -1.20 -23.02 20.88
C THR A 88 -0.83 -22.55 19.48
N ILE A 89 -1.44 -23.15 18.46
CA ILE A 89 -1.21 -22.90 17.05
C ILE A 89 -2.36 -22.06 16.50
N PHE A 90 -2.10 -20.79 16.20
CA PHE A 90 -3.01 -19.91 15.49
C PHE A 90 -2.75 -19.97 13.98
N PRO A 91 -3.75 -19.66 13.13
CA PRO A 91 -3.48 -19.23 11.77
C PRO A 91 -2.48 -18.07 11.78
N GLY A 92 -1.56 -18.06 10.81
CA GLY A 92 -0.52 -17.04 10.73
C GLY A 92 -1.10 -15.63 10.71
N PHE A 93 -0.61 -14.74 11.57
CA PHE A 93 -1.17 -13.38 11.66
C PHE A 93 -0.89 -12.59 10.38
N VAL A 94 -1.91 -11.85 9.93
CA VAL A 94 -1.95 -11.13 8.65
C VAL A 94 -2.01 -9.62 8.91
N ASP A 95 -1.00 -8.87 8.50
CA ASP A 95 -0.99 -7.41 8.60
C ASP A 95 -1.43 -6.78 7.26
N LEU A 96 -2.62 -6.17 7.24
CA LEU A 96 -3.15 -5.52 6.04
C LEU A 96 -2.74 -4.05 5.89
N ASN A 97 -1.84 -3.51 6.71
CA ASN A 97 -1.32 -2.14 6.60
C ASN A 97 0.14 -2.01 7.10
N ALA A 98 1.01 -3.00 6.85
CA ALA A 98 2.34 -3.07 7.50
C ALA A 98 3.36 -2.03 7.00
N ASN A 99 3.14 -1.46 5.80
CA ASN A 99 4.00 -0.44 5.19
C ASN A 99 5.50 -0.82 5.26
N LEU A 100 5.85 -2.04 4.86
CA LEU A 100 7.13 -2.71 5.12
C LEU A 100 8.36 -1.84 4.80
N SER A 101 8.36 -1.14 3.66
CA SER A 101 9.46 -0.23 3.25
C SER A 101 9.67 0.96 4.21
N SER A 102 8.67 1.31 5.03
CA SER A 102 8.78 2.29 6.12
C SER A 102 9.19 1.66 7.46
N ALA A 103 8.95 0.36 7.66
CA ALA A 103 9.20 -0.33 8.92
C ALA A 103 10.70 -0.56 9.23
N GLY A 104 11.57 -0.33 8.24
CA GLY A 104 13.02 -0.17 8.41
C GLY A 104 13.49 1.22 8.86
N LEU A 105 12.60 2.20 9.00
CA LEU A 105 12.98 3.55 9.44
C LEU A 105 13.09 3.63 10.97
N PRO A 106 13.97 4.49 11.51
CA PRO A 106 13.89 4.93 12.90
C PRO A 106 12.49 5.43 13.26
N ILE A 107 12.01 5.01 14.43
CA ILE A 107 10.74 5.50 14.97
C ILE A 107 10.86 6.98 15.28
N SER A 108 9.87 7.76 14.84
CA SER A 108 9.86 9.17 15.15
C SER A 108 9.54 9.43 16.63
N PRO A 109 10.08 10.51 17.21
CA PRO A 109 9.64 11.03 18.50
C PRO A 109 8.12 11.20 18.52
N LEU A 110 7.50 11.00 19.70
CA LEU A 110 6.05 11.18 19.86
C LEU A 110 5.63 12.57 19.37
N PRO A 111 4.48 12.67 18.67
CA PRO A 111 4.10 13.88 17.97
C PRO A 111 3.88 15.05 18.90
N ARG A 112 4.20 16.25 18.41
CA ARG A 112 3.88 17.49 19.09
C ARG A 112 2.39 17.81 18.99
N ALA A 113 1.82 17.65 17.79
CA ALA A 113 0.45 18.02 17.46
C ALA A 113 -0.34 16.90 16.79
N GLN A 114 -1.67 16.97 16.87
CA GLN A 114 -2.61 16.10 16.17
C GLN A 114 -3.34 16.90 15.07
N TYR A 115 -3.62 16.24 13.94
CA TYR A 115 -4.33 16.74 12.77
C TYR A 115 -5.83 16.52 12.86
N ARG A 116 -6.61 17.21 12.00
CA ARG A 116 -8.04 16.92 11.82
C ARG A 116 -8.29 15.70 10.94
N ASN A 117 -7.58 15.60 9.82
CA ASN A 117 -7.75 14.57 8.80
C ASN A 117 -6.44 14.27 8.06
N ARG A 118 -6.41 13.18 7.29
CA ARG A 118 -5.21 12.76 6.52
C ARG A 118 -4.70 13.83 5.55
N ALA A 119 -5.59 14.66 5.01
CA ALA A 119 -5.18 15.74 4.12
C ALA A 119 -4.44 16.85 4.90
N GLU A 120 -4.84 17.19 6.14
CA GLU A 120 -4.08 18.14 6.95
C GLU A 120 -2.68 17.59 7.26
N TRP A 121 -2.58 16.28 7.50
CA TRP A 121 -1.31 15.58 7.67
C TRP A 121 -0.42 15.67 6.42
N TYR A 122 -0.91 15.27 5.24
CA TYR A 122 -0.11 15.30 4.00
C TYR A 122 0.39 16.71 3.64
N TYR A 123 -0.45 17.75 3.75
CA TYR A 123 -0.07 19.12 3.37
C TYR A 123 0.67 19.89 4.47
N LYS A 124 0.66 19.43 5.72
CA LYS A 124 1.29 20.11 6.87
C LYS A 124 2.19 19.19 7.71
N GLN A 125 2.76 18.12 7.11
CA GLN A 125 3.48 17.02 7.78
C GLN A 125 4.60 17.48 8.75
N SER A 126 5.27 18.59 8.44
CA SER A 126 6.36 19.15 9.25
C SER A 126 5.95 19.58 10.67
N LYS A 127 4.65 19.72 10.95
CA LYS A 127 4.11 20.16 12.25
C LYS A 127 3.83 19.02 13.23
N PHE A 128 3.81 17.79 12.75
CA PHE A 128 3.63 16.60 13.60
C PHE A 128 4.89 16.33 14.43
N TYR A 129 6.03 16.41 13.76
CA TYR A 129 7.32 15.96 14.27
C TYR A 129 8.04 17.11 14.98
N ALA A 130 8.76 16.80 16.05
CA ALA A 130 9.64 17.79 16.68
C ALA A 130 10.73 18.23 15.70
N ALA A 131 10.96 19.54 15.56
CA ALA A 131 11.86 20.16 14.56
C ALA A 131 13.37 19.77 14.64
N GLN A 132 13.72 18.78 15.45
CA GLN A 132 15.04 18.12 15.50
C GLN A 132 15.06 16.78 14.75
N ALA A 133 13.90 16.15 14.55
CA ALA A 133 13.74 14.96 13.72
C ALA A 133 13.07 15.34 12.39
N ARG A 134 13.86 15.42 11.32
CA ARG A 134 13.29 15.17 9.99
C ARG A 134 12.78 13.73 10.01
N VAL A 135 11.55 13.51 9.56
CA VAL A 135 11.14 12.16 9.15
C VAL A 135 12.17 11.69 8.12
N PRO A 136 12.75 10.49 8.25
CA PRO A 136 13.54 9.94 7.16
C PRO A 136 12.66 9.92 5.90
N GLY A 137 13.20 10.41 4.79
CA GLY A 137 12.53 10.24 3.50
C GLY A 137 12.37 8.74 3.19
N PRO A 138 11.51 8.37 2.22
CA PRO A 138 11.56 7.02 1.68
C PRO A 138 13.01 6.74 1.24
N PRO A 139 13.58 5.58 1.59
CA PRO A 139 14.99 5.28 1.33
C PRO A 139 15.33 5.39 -0.16
N SER A 140 16.59 5.72 -0.43
CA SER A 140 17.20 5.55 -1.76
C SER A 140 17.00 4.12 -2.26
N SER A 141 17.04 3.90 -3.57
CA SER A 141 16.80 2.58 -4.18
C SER A 141 17.73 1.48 -3.67
N SER A 142 18.94 1.83 -3.20
CA SER A 142 19.87 0.92 -2.53
C SER A 142 19.46 0.57 -1.09
N ARG A 143 18.90 1.52 -0.33
CA ARG A 143 18.42 1.27 1.05
C ARG A 143 17.00 0.70 1.12
N SER A 144 16.20 0.75 0.06
CA SER A 144 14.78 0.32 0.11
C SER A 144 14.61 -1.17 0.37
N CYS A 145 15.42 -2.04 -0.25
CA CYS A 145 15.41 -3.47 0.06
C CYS A 145 15.78 -3.74 1.54
N ALA A 146 16.77 -3.01 2.08
CA ALA A 146 17.19 -3.18 3.47
C ALA A 146 16.07 -2.77 4.45
N ALA A 147 15.39 -1.65 4.15
CA ALA A 147 14.29 -1.17 4.98
C ALA A 147 13.08 -2.12 4.96
N LEU A 148 12.71 -2.62 3.79
CA LEU A 148 11.64 -3.61 3.61
C LEU A 148 11.97 -4.90 4.39
N ARG A 149 13.16 -5.47 4.20
CA ARG A 149 13.59 -6.71 4.87
C ARG A 149 13.66 -6.57 6.40
N TRP A 150 14.05 -5.41 6.92
CA TRP A 150 13.93 -5.13 8.36
C TRP A 150 12.47 -5.08 8.82
N GLY A 151 11.58 -4.52 8.00
CA GLY A 151 10.14 -4.56 8.20
C GLY A 151 9.58 -5.98 8.32
N GLU A 152 10.03 -6.92 7.48
CA GLU A 152 9.64 -8.33 7.58
C GLU A 152 10.10 -8.98 8.89
N ILE A 153 11.37 -8.77 9.29
CA ILE A 153 11.92 -9.29 10.55
C ILE A 153 11.16 -8.71 11.76
N ARG A 154 10.78 -7.43 11.69
CA ARG A 154 9.98 -6.73 12.70
C ARG A 154 8.54 -7.28 12.76
N GLY A 155 7.95 -7.67 11.63
CA GLY A 155 6.68 -8.38 11.56
C GLY A 155 6.75 -9.76 12.23
N LEU A 156 7.74 -10.58 11.86
CA LEU A 156 8.02 -11.88 12.46
C LEU A 156 8.18 -11.77 13.99
N SER A 157 8.82 -10.72 14.50
CA SER A 157 8.99 -10.48 15.95
C SER A 157 7.67 -10.27 16.73
N GLY A 158 6.57 -10.02 16.04
CA GLY A 158 5.20 -9.98 16.58
C GLY A 158 4.24 -10.99 15.97
N GLY A 159 4.76 -12.10 15.45
CA GLY A 159 3.94 -13.20 14.97
C GLY A 159 3.29 -13.01 13.61
N THR A 160 3.60 -11.93 12.88
CA THR A 160 3.11 -11.72 11.51
C THR A 160 3.76 -12.74 10.57
N ALA A 161 2.95 -13.60 9.96
CA ALA A 161 3.38 -14.56 8.94
C ALA A 161 3.10 -14.05 7.51
N PHE A 162 2.13 -13.14 7.36
CA PHE A 162 1.69 -12.60 6.08
C PHE A 162 1.53 -11.08 6.17
N ALA A 163 1.99 -10.31 5.19
CA ALA A 163 1.89 -8.84 5.22
C ALA A 163 1.57 -8.18 3.87
N ARG A 164 1.13 -6.92 3.95
CA ARG A 164 1.00 -5.94 2.86
C ARG A 164 1.87 -4.72 3.15
N GLY A 165 2.33 -4.06 2.10
CA GLY A 165 2.79 -2.67 2.17
C GLY A 165 4.13 -2.44 1.50
N MET A 166 4.40 -3.13 0.39
CA MET A 166 5.55 -2.87 -0.47
C MET A 166 5.11 -2.32 -1.84
N PRO A 167 5.84 -1.35 -2.42
CA PRO A 167 5.58 -0.90 -3.78
C PRO A 167 6.11 -1.96 -4.77
N SER A 168 5.44 -2.13 -5.92
CA SER A 168 5.78 -3.20 -6.89
C SER A 168 7.23 -3.17 -7.41
N ARG A 169 7.92 -2.02 -7.32
CA ARG A 169 9.36 -1.87 -7.66
C ARG A 169 10.30 -2.58 -6.68
N GLU A 170 9.83 -2.92 -5.48
CA GLU A 170 10.58 -3.55 -4.37
C GLU A 170 10.19 -5.02 -4.17
N LEU A 171 9.28 -5.57 -4.99
CA LEU A 171 8.86 -6.98 -4.93
C LEU A 171 10.05 -7.95 -4.89
N THR A 172 11.08 -7.73 -5.71
CA THR A 172 12.28 -8.57 -5.77
C THR A 172 13.16 -8.50 -4.52
N CYS A 173 13.00 -7.48 -3.67
CA CYS A 173 13.64 -7.42 -2.35
C CYS A 173 13.01 -8.43 -1.37
N ALA A 174 11.70 -8.67 -1.52
CA ALA A 174 10.81 -9.31 -0.56
C ALA A 174 10.55 -10.80 -0.86
N GLU A 175 10.48 -11.17 -2.15
CA GLU A 175 10.27 -12.55 -2.58
C GLU A 175 11.21 -13.53 -1.85
N ASP A 176 10.61 -14.55 -1.25
CA ASP A 176 11.24 -15.62 -0.45
C ASP A 176 11.94 -15.19 0.86
N PHE A 177 12.08 -13.90 1.17
CA PHE A 177 13.00 -13.44 2.22
C PHE A 177 12.62 -13.87 3.64
N GLY A 178 11.50 -13.41 4.19
CA GLY A 178 11.15 -13.57 5.61
C GLY A 178 9.70 -13.96 5.87
N LEU A 179 8.75 -13.15 5.43
CA LEU A 179 7.31 -13.41 5.52
C LEU A 179 6.67 -13.61 4.14
N SER A 180 5.42 -14.10 4.09
CA SER A 180 4.66 -14.18 2.85
C SER A 180 4.07 -12.80 2.49
N ASN A 181 4.26 -12.35 1.26
CA ASN A 181 3.86 -11.00 0.83
C ASN A 181 2.57 -11.02 -0.02
N LEU A 182 1.59 -10.16 0.28
CA LEU A 182 0.29 -10.14 -0.42
C LEU A 182 0.35 -9.57 -1.84
N GLU A 183 1.36 -8.76 -2.14
CA GLU A 183 1.65 -8.24 -3.47
C GLU A 183 2.54 -9.20 -4.30
N SER A 184 3.01 -10.31 -3.72
CA SER A 184 3.80 -11.36 -4.38
C SER A 184 2.87 -12.44 -4.97
N PRO A 185 2.84 -12.63 -6.31
CA PRO A 185 2.04 -13.69 -6.94
C PRO A 185 2.52 -15.11 -6.63
N ARG A 186 3.72 -15.25 -6.04
CA ARG A 186 4.30 -16.53 -5.61
C ARG A 186 3.84 -16.91 -4.20
N ASP A 187 3.84 -15.95 -3.28
CA ASP A 187 3.45 -16.19 -1.88
C ASP A 187 1.92 -16.17 -1.72
N PHE A 188 1.23 -15.33 -2.50
CA PHE A 188 -0.23 -15.22 -2.55
C PHE A 188 -0.80 -15.56 -3.94
N PRO A 189 -0.71 -16.82 -4.38
CA PRO A 189 -1.31 -17.25 -5.65
C PRO A 189 -2.84 -17.15 -5.60
N GLY A 190 -3.45 -16.87 -6.75
CA GLY A 190 -4.92 -16.89 -6.92
C GLY A 190 -5.61 -15.52 -7.05
N GLY A 191 -4.89 -14.40 -6.94
CA GLY A 191 -5.46 -13.10 -7.33
C GLY A 191 -4.57 -11.89 -7.04
N ARG A 192 -4.65 -10.86 -7.90
CA ARG A 192 -3.89 -9.62 -7.80
C ARG A 192 -4.42 -8.73 -6.66
N ILE A 193 -3.50 -8.10 -5.95
CA ILE A 193 -3.75 -7.01 -4.99
C ILE A 193 -3.43 -5.66 -5.66
N VAL A 194 -4.18 -4.62 -5.31
CA VAL A 194 -3.91 -3.22 -5.71
C VAL A 194 -3.99 -2.33 -4.47
N SER A 195 -3.22 -1.24 -4.43
CA SER A 195 -3.31 -0.20 -3.40
C SER A 195 -3.09 1.19 -4.01
N GLU A 196 -3.80 2.22 -3.55
CA GLU A 196 -3.48 3.64 -3.81
C GLU A 196 -3.99 4.52 -2.68
N GLU A 197 -3.05 5.16 -1.98
CA GLU A 197 -3.30 6.05 -0.85
C GLU A 197 -3.89 7.41 -1.28
N ARG A 198 -3.85 7.75 -2.57
CA ARG A 198 -4.29 9.06 -3.13
C ARG A 198 -5.47 8.92 -4.10
N ALA A 199 -6.35 7.95 -3.88
CA ALA A 199 -7.53 7.72 -4.73
C ALA A 199 -8.50 8.93 -4.79
N VAL A 200 -8.48 9.75 -3.74
CA VAL A 200 -9.10 11.07 -3.66
C VAL A 200 -7.99 12.10 -3.44
N ILE A 201 -7.88 13.09 -4.35
CA ILE A 201 -6.87 14.17 -4.32
C ILE A 201 -7.59 15.52 -4.20
N PRO A 202 -7.53 16.23 -3.07
CA PRO A 202 -8.39 17.39 -2.82
C PRO A 202 -8.31 18.49 -3.88
N SER A 203 -7.13 18.85 -4.36
CA SER A 203 -6.94 19.89 -5.39
C SER A 203 -7.56 19.54 -6.75
N TYR A 204 -7.72 18.24 -7.05
CA TYR A 204 -8.41 17.75 -8.25
C TYR A 204 -9.93 17.64 -8.01
N MET A 205 -10.33 17.31 -6.78
CA MET A 205 -11.74 17.28 -6.40
C MET A 205 -12.36 18.68 -6.40
N GLU A 206 -11.71 19.63 -5.70
CA GLU A 206 -12.12 21.04 -5.59
C GLU A 206 -12.21 21.74 -6.95
N LYS A 207 -11.20 21.57 -7.82
CA LYS A 207 -11.02 22.43 -9.01
C LYS A 207 -11.54 21.85 -10.31
N VAL A 208 -11.86 20.55 -10.34
CA VAL A 208 -12.31 19.86 -11.55
C VAL A 208 -13.54 19.00 -11.27
N PHE A 209 -13.46 18.07 -10.32
CA PHE A 209 -14.56 17.12 -10.09
C PHE A 209 -15.86 17.79 -9.62
N VAL A 210 -15.81 18.52 -8.50
CA VAL A 210 -16.98 19.20 -7.91
C VAL A 210 -17.57 20.27 -8.85
N PRO A 211 -16.78 21.11 -9.56
CA PRO A 211 -17.35 22.10 -10.48
C PRO A 211 -17.77 21.55 -11.85
N LEU A 212 -17.13 20.49 -12.38
CA LEU A 212 -17.29 20.09 -13.80
C LEU A 212 -17.80 18.67 -14.05
N LEU A 213 -17.73 17.75 -13.07
CA LEU A 213 -18.31 16.40 -13.19
C LEU A 213 -19.55 16.22 -12.31
N LEU A 214 -19.46 16.57 -11.03
CA LEU A 214 -20.52 16.34 -10.04
C LEU A 214 -21.91 16.87 -10.49
N PRO A 215 -22.06 18.07 -11.09
CA PRO A 215 -23.37 18.57 -11.54
C PRO A 215 -24.00 17.77 -12.70
N HIS A 216 -23.27 16.85 -13.32
CA HIS A 216 -23.79 15.88 -14.29
C HIS A 216 -24.15 14.55 -13.61
N LEU A 217 -23.35 14.12 -12.62
CA LEU A 217 -23.60 12.92 -11.80
C LEU A 217 -24.86 13.05 -10.94
N GLU A 218 -25.09 14.22 -10.34
CA GLU A 218 -26.30 14.56 -9.58
C GLU A 218 -27.57 14.50 -10.44
N LYS A 219 -27.45 14.60 -11.77
CA LYS A 219 -28.53 14.43 -12.75
C LYS A 219 -28.69 12.99 -13.24
N GLY A 220 -27.95 12.04 -12.66
CA GLY A 220 -28.01 10.61 -12.98
C GLY A 220 -27.06 10.14 -14.09
N ALA A 221 -26.09 10.96 -14.52
CA ALA A 221 -25.07 10.50 -15.47
C ALA A 221 -24.09 9.52 -14.82
N SER A 222 -23.54 8.56 -15.59
CA SER A 222 -22.37 7.79 -15.17
C SER A 222 -21.11 8.68 -15.15
N TYR A 223 -20.06 8.24 -14.44
CA TYR A 223 -18.78 8.92 -14.46
C TYR A 223 -18.24 9.12 -15.89
N GLU A 224 -18.32 8.08 -16.72
CA GLU A 224 -17.85 8.09 -18.11
C GLU A 224 -18.67 9.02 -19.00
N GLN A 225 -19.96 9.22 -18.69
CA GLN A 225 -20.82 10.20 -19.35
C GLN A 225 -20.46 11.62 -18.91
N ALA A 226 -20.36 11.88 -17.60
CA ALA A 226 -19.98 13.19 -17.04
C ALA A 226 -18.58 13.63 -17.48
N PHE A 227 -17.61 12.70 -17.52
CA PHE A 227 -16.25 12.96 -18.00
C PHE A 227 -16.23 13.30 -19.49
N ARG A 228 -16.95 12.55 -20.34
CA ARG A 228 -17.09 12.88 -21.78
C ARG A 228 -17.75 14.25 -21.99
N GLN A 229 -18.79 14.56 -21.21
CA GLN A 229 -19.47 15.85 -21.26
C GLN A 229 -18.52 17.00 -20.86
N MET A 230 -17.74 16.83 -19.77
CA MET A 230 -16.68 17.77 -19.39
C MET A 230 -15.66 17.98 -20.53
N LEU A 231 -15.18 16.91 -21.17
CA LEU A 231 -14.20 17.04 -22.26
C LEU A 231 -14.74 17.88 -23.44
N VAL A 232 -16.04 17.80 -23.73
CA VAL A 232 -16.72 18.61 -24.74
C VAL A 232 -16.89 20.07 -24.26
N GLU A 233 -17.44 20.26 -23.06
CA GLU A 233 -17.70 21.59 -22.47
C GLU A 233 -16.40 22.40 -22.28
N GLN A 234 -15.31 21.75 -21.87
CA GLN A 234 -13.99 22.34 -21.73
C GLN A 234 -13.18 22.35 -23.05
N LYS A 235 -13.78 21.97 -24.19
CA LYS A 235 -13.17 21.94 -25.54
C LYS A 235 -11.96 21.00 -25.71
N VAL A 236 -11.67 20.15 -24.72
CA VAL A 236 -10.58 19.17 -24.78
C VAL A 236 -10.83 18.14 -25.89
N THR A 237 -12.07 17.75 -26.16
CA THR A 237 -12.40 16.84 -27.28
C THR A 237 -11.93 17.39 -28.64
N ALA A 238 -12.11 18.70 -28.89
CA ALA A 238 -11.65 19.33 -30.13
C ALA A 238 -10.12 19.37 -30.22
N TRP A 239 -9.44 19.62 -29.09
CA TRP A 239 -7.98 19.57 -28.99
C TRP A 239 -7.42 18.17 -29.23
N VAL A 240 -8.09 17.13 -28.72
CA VAL A 240 -7.72 15.72 -28.95
C VAL A 240 -7.90 15.34 -30.43
N SER A 241 -8.96 15.82 -31.10
CA SER A 241 -9.08 15.64 -32.55
C SER A 241 -7.93 16.32 -33.30
N SER A 242 -7.65 17.62 -33.06
CA SER A 242 -6.50 18.30 -33.67
C SER A 242 -5.17 17.58 -33.40
N PHE A 243 -4.90 17.13 -32.17
CA PHE A 243 -3.69 16.36 -31.85
C PHE A 243 -3.54 15.08 -32.69
N ARG A 244 -4.64 14.44 -33.06
CA ARG A 244 -4.65 13.15 -33.78
C ARG A 244 -4.75 13.30 -35.30
N GLU A 245 -5.45 14.31 -35.76
CA GLU A 245 -5.87 14.47 -37.16
C GLU A 245 -4.93 15.45 -37.91
N ASP A 246 -4.50 16.54 -37.26
CA ASP A 246 -3.65 17.55 -37.88
C ASP A 246 -2.21 17.05 -38.12
N THR A 247 -1.51 17.68 -39.08
CA THR A 247 -0.08 17.44 -39.32
C THR A 247 0.74 17.81 -38.08
N HIS A 248 1.58 16.87 -37.63
CA HIS A 248 2.54 17.07 -36.54
C HIS A 248 3.72 17.93 -37.01
N ASN A 249 3.50 19.24 -37.02
CA ASN A 249 4.48 20.29 -37.35
C ASN A 249 4.54 21.34 -36.22
N ILE A 250 5.50 22.26 -36.29
CA ILE A 250 5.65 23.33 -35.27
C ILE A 250 4.42 24.27 -35.23
N PRO A 251 3.84 24.74 -36.36
CA PRO A 251 2.61 25.55 -36.36
C PRO A 251 1.47 24.95 -35.53
N ASN A 252 1.16 23.67 -35.73
CA ASN A 252 0.06 23.00 -35.04
C ASN A 252 0.42 22.64 -33.60
N ALA A 253 1.69 22.36 -33.31
CA ALA A 253 2.17 22.23 -31.93
C ALA A 253 1.92 23.53 -31.13
N LEU A 254 2.27 24.69 -31.69
CA LEU A 254 2.07 25.99 -31.03
C LEU A 254 0.58 26.36 -30.91
N LYS A 255 -0.28 25.94 -31.86
CA LYS A 255 -1.75 25.99 -31.69
C LYS A 255 -2.22 25.14 -30.50
N LEU A 256 -1.79 23.88 -30.41
CA LEU A 256 -2.15 22.97 -29.32
C LEU A 256 -1.61 23.42 -27.96
N LEU A 257 -0.44 24.07 -27.93
CA LEU A 257 0.20 24.57 -26.71
C LEU A 257 -0.39 25.91 -26.25
N MET A 258 -0.62 26.85 -27.18
CA MET A 258 -0.75 28.29 -26.89
C MET A 258 -1.92 28.99 -27.61
N GLY A 259 -2.57 28.31 -28.57
CA GLY A 259 -3.65 28.86 -29.39
C GLY A 259 -3.20 29.71 -30.59
N ASN A 260 -1.91 29.67 -30.95
CA ASN A 260 -1.33 30.56 -31.98
C ASN A 260 -0.16 29.85 -32.71
N ASP A 261 -0.04 29.99 -34.04
CA ASP A 261 1.07 29.45 -34.84
C ASP A 261 2.19 30.46 -35.15
N PHE A 262 2.02 31.72 -34.72
CA PHE A 262 2.96 32.84 -34.92
C PHE A 262 3.28 33.17 -36.39
N GLY A 263 2.44 32.68 -37.33
CA GLY A 263 2.63 32.85 -38.77
C GLY A 263 3.77 32.01 -39.35
N LEU A 264 4.07 30.84 -38.76
CA LEU A 264 4.97 29.86 -39.37
C LEU A 264 4.34 29.17 -40.58
N ALA A 265 5.17 28.79 -41.54
CA ALA A 265 4.75 27.99 -42.71
C ALA A 265 4.38 26.55 -42.29
N PRO A 266 3.42 25.87 -42.97
CA PRO A 266 2.99 24.50 -42.62
C PRO A 266 4.11 23.45 -42.61
N GLU A 267 5.21 23.70 -43.31
CA GLU A 267 6.36 22.81 -43.44
C GLU A 267 7.38 22.95 -42.31
N ALA A 268 7.21 23.93 -41.40
CA ALA A 268 8.15 24.21 -40.31
C ALA A 268 8.18 23.04 -39.29
N MET A 269 9.34 22.39 -39.18
CA MET A 269 9.56 21.15 -38.42
C MET A 269 10.95 21.06 -37.76
N ALA A 270 11.88 21.98 -38.05
CA ALA A 270 13.24 21.96 -37.51
C ALA A 270 13.38 22.84 -36.25
N PRO A 271 14.32 22.53 -35.32
CA PRO A 271 14.65 23.42 -34.20
C PRO A 271 15.10 24.84 -34.63
N ALA A 272 15.61 25.00 -35.85
CA ALA A 272 15.93 26.30 -36.43
C ALA A 272 14.68 27.17 -36.64
N ASP A 273 13.58 26.58 -37.11
CA ASP A 273 12.32 27.28 -37.38
C ASP A 273 11.71 27.81 -36.07
N PHE A 274 11.76 27.00 -35.01
CA PHE A 274 11.33 27.41 -33.67
C PHE A 274 12.20 28.56 -33.13
N LYS A 275 13.53 28.46 -33.24
CA LYS A 275 14.47 29.51 -32.80
C LYS A 275 14.25 30.84 -33.53
N MET A 276 13.85 30.82 -34.81
CA MET A 276 13.49 32.03 -35.55
C MET A 276 12.26 32.76 -34.97
N ILE A 277 11.33 32.05 -34.32
CA ILE A 277 10.12 32.65 -33.72
C ILE A 277 10.13 32.73 -32.19
N ALA A 278 11.17 32.23 -31.52
CA ALA A 278 11.30 32.25 -30.05
C ALA A 278 11.02 33.65 -29.46
N GLY A 279 11.66 34.71 -29.99
CA GLY A 279 11.44 36.09 -29.56
C GLY A 279 10.04 36.68 -29.85
N LYS A 280 9.20 36.00 -30.66
CA LYS A 280 7.75 36.29 -30.76
C LYS A 280 6.99 35.59 -29.63
N VAL A 281 7.33 34.33 -29.37
CA VAL A 281 6.73 33.50 -28.30
C VAL A 281 6.99 34.13 -26.92
N GLU A 282 8.22 34.58 -26.65
CA GLU A 282 8.57 35.28 -25.42
C GLU A 282 7.71 36.53 -25.18
N LYS A 283 7.55 37.37 -26.22
CA LYS A 283 6.72 38.58 -26.15
C LYS A 283 5.23 38.27 -25.93
N PHE A 284 4.74 37.17 -26.49
CA PHE A 284 3.37 36.69 -26.29
C PHE A 284 3.15 36.12 -24.88
N LEU A 285 4.13 35.40 -24.33
CA LEU A 285 4.13 34.89 -22.95
C LEU A 285 4.22 36.02 -21.90
N ALA A 286 5.00 37.06 -22.17
CA ALA A 286 5.06 38.27 -21.35
C ALA A 286 3.82 39.19 -21.53
N GLY A 287 3.11 39.05 -22.66
CA GLY A 287 1.90 39.78 -22.99
C GLY A 287 0.62 39.22 -22.34
N ALA A 288 -0.52 39.84 -22.62
CA ALA A 288 -1.82 39.27 -22.24
C ALA A 288 -2.16 38.06 -23.15
N PRO A 289 -2.80 37.00 -22.62
CA PRO A 289 -3.32 36.88 -21.25
C PRO A 289 -2.28 36.50 -20.18
N TYR A 290 -1.18 35.85 -20.57
CA TYR A 290 -0.34 35.07 -19.65
C TYR A 290 0.53 35.89 -18.68
N ARG A 291 1.03 37.06 -19.11
CA ARG A 291 1.78 38.05 -18.30
C ARG A 291 2.93 37.46 -17.48
N LEU A 292 3.64 36.48 -18.03
CA LEU A 292 4.71 35.77 -17.32
C LEU A 292 5.91 36.68 -17.05
N LYS A 293 6.52 36.53 -15.87
CA LYS A 293 7.80 37.17 -15.51
C LYS A 293 8.95 36.53 -16.33
N PRO A 294 10.06 37.24 -16.62
CA PRO A 294 11.11 36.76 -17.51
C PRO A 294 11.61 35.32 -17.24
N ALA A 295 11.90 34.96 -15.98
CA ALA A 295 12.32 33.59 -15.64
C ALA A 295 11.25 32.53 -15.97
N ALA A 296 9.97 32.84 -15.77
CA ALA A 296 8.86 31.95 -16.13
C ALA A 296 8.60 31.91 -17.64
N VAL A 297 8.92 32.99 -18.39
CA VAL A 297 8.95 32.97 -19.86
C VAL A 297 10.02 32.00 -20.36
N THR A 298 11.24 32.09 -19.84
CA THR A 298 12.35 31.18 -20.21
C THR A 298 12.03 29.72 -19.88
N GLU A 299 11.53 29.45 -18.66
CA GLU A 299 11.11 28.10 -18.26
C GLU A 299 9.98 27.56 -19.16
N GLN A 300 8.99 28.39 -19.46
CA GLN A 300 7.88 28.00 -20.33
C GLN A 300 8.31 27.80 -21.78
N LEU A 301 9.27 28.58 -22.29
CA LEU A 301 9.84 28.38 -23.63
C LEU A 301 10.59 27.04 -23.72
N ALA A 302 11.42 26.71 -22.73
CA ALA A 302 12.10 25.41 -22.66
C ALA A 302 11.12 24.23 -22.58
N ARG A 303 10.04 24.36 -21.79
CA ARG A 303 8.94 23.37 -21.76
C ARG A 303 8.20 23.25 -23.10
N THR A 304 8.04 24.35 -23.83
CA THR A 304 7.46 24.39 -25.18
C THR A 304 8.36 23.64 -26.17
N GLU A 305 9.68 23.89 -26.16
CA GLU A 305 10.65 23.19 -27.01
C GLU A 305 10.70 21.68 -26.71
N ALA A 306 10.76 21.29 -25.43
CA ALA A 306 10.73 19.89 -25.01
C ALA A 306 9.43 19.16 -25.40
N TRP A 307 8.27 19.82 -25.34
CA TRP A 307 6.99 19.24 -25.77
C TRP A 307 6.96 18.98 -27.29
N ILE A 308 7.56 19.88 -28.08
CA ILE A 308 7.63 19.78 -29.55
C ILE A 308 8.60 18.68 -30.00
N PHE A 309 9.85 18.73 -29.52
CA PHE A 309 10.95 17.92 -30.05
C PHE A 309 11.24 16.65 -29.25
N GLY A 310 10.94 16.64 -27.95
CA GLY A 310 11.19 15.52 -27.04
C GLY A 310 12.55 15.56 -26.35
N SER A 311 12.95 14.43 -25.79
CA SER A 311 14.29 14.14 -25.29
C SER A 311 14.88 12.94 -26.04
N GLU A 312 16.03 12.42 -25.58
CA GLU A 312 16.57 11.14 -26.05
C GLU A 312 15.74 9.93 -25.57
N GLU A 313 15.03 10.09 -24.44
CA GLU A 313 14.24 9.04 -23.78
C GLU A 313 12.75 9.07 -24.18
N GLU A 314 12.20 10.24 -24.49
CA GLU A 314 10.77 10.41 -24.79
C GLU A 314 10.54 11.21 -26.08
N ALA A 315 9.70 10.65 -26.98
CA ALA A 315 9.31 11.32 -28.22
C ALA A 315 8.51 12.60 -27.94
N GLY A 316 8.90 13.71 -28.59
CA GLY A 316 8.11 14.92 -28.67
C GLY A 316 6.98 14.82 -29.70
N PHE A 317 6.12 15.84 -29.75
CA PHE A 317 4.94 15.90 -30.61
C PHE A 317 5.24 15.58 -32.08
N LEU A 318 6.35 16.09 -32.63
CA LEU A 318 6.72 15.86 -34.04
C LEU A 318 6.98 14.38 -34.39
N LYS A 319 7.12 13.50 -33.39
CA LYS A 319 7.32 12.05 -33.51
C LYS A 319 6.28 11.25 -32.72
N GLY A 320 5.21 11.89 -32.24
CA GLY A 320 4.24 11.30 -31.34
C GLY A 320 3.21 10.41 -32.03
N ASN A 321 2.81 9.30 -31.38
CA ASN A 321 1.72 8.45 -31.87
C ASN A 321 0.37 9.22 -31.84
N ARG A 322 -0.43 9.13 -32.91
CA ARG A 322 -1.68 9.88 -33.06
C ARG A 322 -2.90 9.21 -32.39
N THR A 323 -2.71 8.72 -31.16
CA THR A 323 -3.78 8.09 -30.36
C THR A 323 -4.39 9.06 -29.36
N GLU A 324 -5.62 8.77 -28.92
CA GLU A 324 -6.30 9.53 -27.85
C GLU A 324 -5.55 9.43 -26.51
N GLN A 325 -5.01 8.25 -26.17
CA GLN A 325 -4.20 8.06 -24.96
C GLN A 325 -2.90 8.89 -25.02
N THR A 326 -2.24 8.95 -26.18
CA THR A 326 -1.08 9.82 -26.39
C THR A 326 -1.46 11.29 -26.29
N ALA A 327 -2.60 11.70 -26.84
CA ALA A 327 -3.10 13.07 -26.69
C ALA A 327 -3.29 13.46 -25.21
N PHE A 328 -3.94 12.62 -24.40
CA PHE A 328 -4.10 12.89 -22.96
C PHE A 328 -2.78 12.92 -22.18
N ALA A 329 -1.80 12.08 -22.53
CA ALA A 329 -0.46 12.15 -21.95
C ALA A 329 0.21 13.49 -22.27
N PHE A 330 0.19 13.92 -23.54
CA PHE A 330 0.73 15.23 -23.96
C PHE A 330 -0.06 16.42 -23.39
N LEU A 331 -1.35 16.25 -23.07
CA LEU A 331 -2.16 17.27 -22.41
C LEU A 331 -1.68 17.56 -20.97
N ALA A 332 -1.32 16.52 -20.21
CA ALA A 332 -0.81 16.68 -18.84
C ALA A 332 0.59 17.31 -18.78
N LYS A 333 1.43 17.11 -19.80
CA LYS A 333 2.81 17.63 -19.84
C LYS A 333 2.91 19.13 -19.53
N PRO A 334 4.04 19.59 -18.98
CA PRO A 334 4.43 21.00 -19.02
C PRO A 334 4.43 21.51 -20.47
N GLY A 335 4.23 22.81 -20.67
CA GLY A 335 4.15 23.42 -22.00
C GLY A 335 2.74 23.85 -22.39
N VAL A 336 1.70 23.04 -22.15
CA VAL A 336 0.32 23.42 -22.54
C VAL A 336 -0.22 24.53 -21.64
N LEU A 337 -0.67 25.65 -22.25
CA LEU A 337 -1.17 26.85 -21.57
C LEU A 337 -2.65 27.15 -21.80
N ILE A 338 -3.23 26.66 -22.90
CA ILE A 338 -4.63 26.95 -23.27
C ILE A 338 -5.69 26.30 -22.35
N PHE A 339 -5.29 25.44 -21.42
CA PHE A 339 -6.16 24.88 -20.40
C PHE A 339 -5.51 24.95 -19.01
N GLU A 340 -6.35 25.15 -18.00
CA GLU A 340 -5.96 25.20 -16.59
C GLU A 340 -5.13 23.99 -16.17
N PRO A 341 -3.98 24.16 -15.46
CA PRO A 341 -3.12 23.05 -15.06
C PRO A 341 -3.83 21.97 -14.24
N ALA A 342 -4.85 22.34 -13.45
CA ALA A 342 -5.66 21.39 -12.69
C ALA A 342 -6.48 20.46 -13.61
N LEU A 343 -7.14 21.01 -14.64
CA LEU A 343 -7.92 20.24 -15.61
C LEU A 343 -7.02 19.29 -16.42
N ARG A 344 -5.88 19.79 -16.90
CA ARG A 344 -4.94 19.00 -17.69
C ARG A 344 -4.38 17.81 -16.91
N LYS A 345 -4.00 18.03 -15.66
CA LYS A 345 -3.53 16.96 -14.76
C LYS A 345 -4.65 16.03 -14.29
N TYR A 346 -5.88 16.53 -14.14
CA TYR A 346 -7.03 15.65 -13.88
C TYR A 346 -7.17 14.62 -15.00
N ILE A 347 -7.08 15.05 -16.25
CA ILE A 347 -7.29 14.20 -17.42
C ILE A 347 -6.10 13.27 -17.69
N GLY A 348 -4.87 13.80 -17.76
CA GLY A 348 -3.68 13.01 -18.13
C GLY A 348 -2.93 12.37 -16.97
N ASP A 349 -2.99 12.92 -15.74
CA ASP A 349 -2.40 12.28 -14.55
C ASP A 349 -3.46 11.40 -13.86
N PHE A 350 -4.52 12.02 -13.31
CA PHE A 350 -5.45 11.36 -12.38
C PHE A 350 -6.38 10.34 -13.04
N GLU A 351 -7.09 10.67 -14.12
CA GLU A 351 -7.97 9.70 -14.79
C GLU A 351 -7.17 8.54 -15.38
N ALA A 352 -6.10 8.84 -16.12
CA ALA A 352 -5.33 7.84 -16.85
C ALA A 352 -4.49 6.92 -15.94
N HIS A 353 -3.94 7.42 -14.84
CA HIS A 353 -3.00 6.66 -13.99
C HIS A 353 -3.53 6.31 -12.59
N ILE A 354 -4.62 6.95 -12.13
CA ILE A 354 -5.23 6.68 -10.80
C ILE A 354 -6.65 6.13 -10.96
N ARG A 355 -7.64 6.96 -11.32
CA ARG A 355 -9.07 6.56 -11.26
C ARG A 355 -9.41 5.44 -12.24
N GLY A 356 -9.00 5.57 -13.51
CA GLY A 356 -9.24 4.56 -14.53
C GLY A 356 -8.65 3.19 -14.15
N PRO A 357 -7.35 3.10 -13.81
CA PRO A 357 -6.74 1.86 -13.32
C PRO A 357 -7.39 1.28 -12.05
N LEU A 358 -7.80 2.10 -11.09
CA LEU A 358 -8.52 1.66 -9.89
C LEU A 358 -9.91 1.10 -10.22
N ALA A 359 -10.72 1.83 -10.99
CA ALA A 359 -12.05 1.42 -11.41
C ALA A 359 -12.02 0.15 -12.28
N ALA A 360 -11.04 0.02 -13.18
CA ALA A 360 -10.79 -1.20 -13.94
C ALA A 360 -10.38 -2.36 -13.02
N SER A 361 -9.55 -2.10 -12.00
CA SER A 361 -9.10 -3.12 -11.03
C SER A 361 -10.24 -3.68 -10.19
N LEU A 362 -11.15 -2.83 -9.70
CA LEU A 362 -12.34 -3.26 -8.95
C LEU A 362 -13.31 -4.09 -9.80
N ASN A 363 -13.34 -3.88 -11.11
CA ASN A 363 -14.17 -4.65 -12.05
C ASN A 363 -13.48 -5.93 -12.56
N ALA A 364 -12.19 -6.14 -12.30
CA ALA A 364 -11.40 -7.20 -12.93
C ALA A 364 -11.48 -8.53 -12.13
N PRO A 365 -11.98 -9.64 -12.72
CA PRO A 365 -12.20 -10.91 -11.99
C PRO A 365 -10.97 -11.51 -11.31
N GLY A 366 -9.77 -11.21 -11.82
CA GLY A 366 -8.50 -11.65 -11.23
C GLY A 366 -7.96 -10.75 -10.11
N THR A 367 -8.71 -9.74 -9.64
CA THR A 367 -8.29 -8.84 -8.56
C THR A 367 -8.96 -9.23 -7.25
N ARG A 368 -8.18 -9.70 -6.27
CA ARG A 368 -8.70 -10.15 -4.97
C ARG A 368 -9.20 -8.99 -4.13
N ALA A 369 -8.42 -7.91 -4.01
CA ALA A 369 -8.83 -6.70 -3.29
C ALA A 369 -8.07 -5.45 -3.76
N VAL A 370 -8.70 -4.28 -3.58
CA VAL A 370 -8.18 -2.95 -3.89
C VAL A 370 -8.21 -2.10 -2.62
N PHE A 371 -7.04 -1.67 -2.14
CA PHE A 371 -6.86 -0.96 -0.87
C PHE A 371 -6.80 0.55 -1.10
N LEU A 372 -7.73 1.32 -0.51
CA LEU A 372 -7.75 2.78 -0.62
C LEU A 372 -7.72 3.44 0.76
N ALA A 373 -6.91 4.48 0.93
CA ALA A 373 -6.98 5.34 2.12
C ALA A 373 -8.14 6.33 2.01
N LEU A 374 -9.18 6.12 2.81
CA LEU A 374 -10.38 6.95 2.88
C LEU A 374 -10.84 7.09 4.34
N GLY A 375 -11.40 8.23 4.72
CA GLY A 375 -12.06 8.37 6.02
C GLY A 375 -11.11 8.44 7.22
N GLN A 376 -9.80 8.61 6.98
CA GLN A 376 -8.82 8.77 8.06
C GLN A 376 -8.86 10.20 8.62
N GLY A 377 -9.13 10.32 9.92
CA GLY A 377 -9.20 11.58 10.64
C GLY A 377 -9.77 11.41 12.05
N ALA A 378 -10.03 12.53 12.71
CA ALA A 378 -10.82 12.53 13.93
C ALA A 378 -12.26 12.05 13.64
N ARG A 379 -12.95 11.48 14.63
CA ARG A 379 -14.35 11.07 14.48
C ARG A 379 -15.21 12.27 14.09
N ASP A 380 -16.13 12.05 13.15
CA ASP A 380 -17.01 13.09 12.58
C ASP A 380 -16.32 14.24 11.83
N ASP A 381 -15.04 14.10 11.43
CA ASP A 381 -14.42 15.04 10.48
C ASP A 381 -15.17 15.03 9.14
N ALA A 382 -15.71 16.20 8.77
CA ALA A 382 -16.58 16.33 7.60
C ALA A 382 -15.85 16.02 6.27
N TYR A 383 -14.59 16.44 6.11
CA TYR A 383 -13.83 16.13 4.90
C TYR A 383 -13.60 14.62 4.77
N SER A 384 -13.15 13.98 5.84
CA SER A 384 -12.89 12.54 5.82
C SER A 384 -14.17 11.72 5.60
N ARG A 385 -15.34 12.19 6.05
CA ARG A 385 -16.64 11.59 5.69
C ARG A 385 -17.00 11.83 4.21
N ASP A 386 -16.77 13.04 3.69
CA ASP A 386 -16.99 13.38 2.27
C ASP A 386 -16.17 12.51 1.30
N GLU A 387 -15.00 12.00 1.72
CA GLU A 387 -14.19 11.08 0.91
C GLU A 387 -14.95 9.82 0.46
N LEU A 388 -15.90 9.31 1.27
CA LEU A 388 -16.74 8.19 0.87
C LEU A 388 -17.74 8.58 -0.24
N SER A 389 -18.32 9.78 -0.14
CA SER A 389 -19.22 10.31 -1.16
C SER A 389 -18.48 10.54 -2.49
N LEU A 390 -17.24 11.03 -2.43
CA LEU A 390 -16.37 11.18 -3.60
C LEU A 390 -15.98 9.81 -4.17
N ALA A 391 -15.56 8.86 -3.34
CA ALA A 391 -15.20 7.50 -3.76
C ALA A 391 -16.37 6.75 -4.44
N ARG A 392 -17.60 6.93 -3.95
CA ARG A 392 -18.82 6.43 -4.60
C ARG A 392 -18.96 6.98 -6.02
N HIS A 393 -18.92 8.29 -6.18
CA HIS A 393 -19.09 8.94 -7.48
C HIS A 393 -17.93 8.70 -8.47
N LEU A 394 -16.71 8.45 -7.97
CA LEU A 394 -15.56 8.02 -8.78
C LEU A 394 -15.67 6.55 -9.26
N GLY A 395 -16.62 5.79 -8.70
CA GLY A 395 -16.92 4.40 -9.06
C GLY A 395 -16.18 3.34 -8.23
N TYR A 396 -15.63 3.72 -7.07
CA TYR A 396 -14.79 2.86 -6.23
C TYR A 396 -15.57 1.99 -5.22
N VAL A 397 -16.74 2.43 -4.74
CA VAL A 397 -17.51 1.74 -3.70
C VAL A 397 -18.19 0.49 -4.28
N LYS A 398 -17.50 -0.65 -4.18
CA LYS A 398 -17.86 -1.95 -4.76
C LYS A 398 -17.27 -3.12 -3.96
N PRO A 399 -17.82 -4.36 -4.07
CA PRO A 399 -17.25 -5.55 -3.44
C PRO A 399 -15.79 -5.80 -3.81
N GLY A 400 -14.93 -5.93 -2.81
CA GLY A 400 -13.47 -6.03 -2.97
C GLY A 400 -12.71 -4.71 -2.90
N LEU A 401 -13.39 -3.59 -2.66
CA LEU A 401 -12.77 -2.43 -2.02
C LEU A 401 -12.48 -2.80 -0.55
N VAL A 402 -11.29 -2.44 -0.08
CA VAL A 402 -10.91 -2.45 1.33
C VAL A 402 -10.41 -1.05 1.69
N ILE A 403 -10.86 -0.50 2.82
CA ILE A 403 -10.52 0.88 3.21
C ILE A 403 -9.48 0.86 4.34
N ASN A 404 -8.33 1.48 4.08
CA ASN A 404 -7.35 1.82 5.10
C ASN A 404 -7.87 3.04 5.89
N GLY A 405 -8.44 2.83 7.09
CA GLY A 405 -8.98 3.89 7.94
C GLY A 405 -10.48 3.80 8.21
N GLY A 406 -11.25 4.80 7.76
CA GLY A 406 -12.66 4.97 8.12
C GLY A 406 -12.93 5.47 9.55
N SER A 407 -11.91 6.00 10.25
CA SER A 407 -12.04 6.50 11.63
C SER A 407 -13.01 7.68 11.80
N ALA A 408 -13.24 8.46 10.74
CA ALA A 408 -14.19 9.57 10.71
C ALA A 408 -15.66 9.15 10.51
N TYR A 409 -15.93 7.90 10.13
CA TYR A 409 -17.25 7.41 9.72
C TYR A 409 -18.20 7.13 10.91
N GLY A 410 -19.51 7.19 10.63
CA GLY A 410 -20.57 6.83 11.57
C GLY A 410 -21.54 5.79 11.00
N GLU A 411 -22.68 5.58 11.67
CA GLU A 411 -23.65 4.53 11.36
C GLU A 411 -24.19 4.56 9.91
N LYS A 412 -24.29 5.74 9.30
CA LYS A 412 -24.76 5.89 7.91
C LYS A 412 -23.73 5.33 6.93
N GLU A 413 -22.50 5.82 7.05
CA GLU A 413 -21.36 5.37 6.25
C GLU A 413 -21.10 3.89 6.47
N PHE A 414 -21.11 3.41 7.73
CA PHE A 414 -20.93 2.00 8.02
C PHE A 414 -22.03 1.11 7.41
N SER A 415 -23.29 1.55 7.46
CA SER A 415 -24.40 0.85 6.82
C SER A 415 -24.35 0.89 5.29
N GLU A 416 -23.63 1.83 4.68
CA GLU A 416 -23.34 1.83 3.23
C GLU A 416 -22.21 0.84 2.89
N LEU A 417 -21.12 0.83 3.66
CA LEU A 417 -19.99 -0.07 3.45
C LEU A 417 -20.39 -1.55 3.60
N ALA A 418 -21.14 -1.89 4.65
CA ALA A 418 -21.62 -3.26 4.88
C ALA A 418 -22.52 -3.77 3.74
N LYS A 419 -23.36 -2.91 3.14
CA LYS A 419 -24.22 -3.26 1.99
C LYS A 419 -23.44 -3.54 0.70
N ASN A 420 -22.18 -3.10 0.62
CA ASN A 420 -21.33 -3.23 -0.56
C ASN A 420 -20.19 -4.23 -0.38
N ASP A 421 -20.21 -5.03 0.71
CA ASP A 421 -19.15 -6.00 1.03
C ASP A 421 -17.75 -5.36 1.12
N ILE A 422 -17.66 -4.25 1.87
CA ILE A 422 -16.43 -3.48 2.06
C ILE A 422 -15.87 -3.70 3.46
N SER A 423 -14.60 -4.09 3.53
CA SER A 423 -13.87 -4.27 4.79
C SER A 423 -13.11 -3.00 5.20
N LEU A 424 -12.89 -2.82 6.50
CA LEU A 424 -12.07 -1.75 7.08
C LEU A 424 -10.77 -2.31 7.67
N VAL A 425 -9.62 -1.70 7.35
CA VAL A 425 -8.36 -1.93 8.08
C VAL A 425 -8.18 -0.84 9.14
N TRP A 426 -8.14 -1.28 10.39
CA TRP A 426 -8.01 -0.44 11.56
C TRP A 426 -6.54 -0.38 12.02
N SER A 427 -6.00 0.82 12.22
CA SER A 427 -4.61 1.05 12.68
C SER A 427 -4.61 1.98 13.90
N PRO A 428 -5.11 1.54 15.08
CA PRO A 428 -5.43 2.45 16.17
C PRO A 428 -4.24 3.21 16.75
N PHE A 429 -3.00 2.72 16.60
CA PHE A 429 -1.85 3.52 17.05
C PHE A 429 -1.64 4.74 16.16
N SER A 430 -1.72 4.56 14.83
CA SER A 430 -1.64 5.65 13.86
C SER A 430 -2.78 6.63 14.02
N ASP A 431 -4.01 6.15 14.19
CA ASP A 431 -5.18 7.03 14.40
C ASP A 431 -5.01 7.92 15.66
N LEU A 432 -4.64 7.31 16.79
CA LEU A 432 -4.49 8.02 18.07
C LEU A 432 -3.27 8.95 18.10
N LEU A 433 -2.19 8.60 17.40
CA LEU A 433 -1.05 9.49 17.20
C LEU A 433 -1.39 10.67 16.28
N LEU A 434 -1.99 10.41 15.12
CA LEU A 434 -2.25 11.40 14.06
C LEU A 434 -3.42 12.31 14.39
N TYR A 435 -4.53 11.78 14.93
CA TYR A 435 -5.81 12.49 15.05
C TYR A 435 -6.33 12.56 16.49
N GLY A 436 -5.86 11.68 17.39
CA GLY A 436 -6.25 11.64 18.80
C GLY A 436 -7.57 10.91 19.10
N ASP A 437 -8.21 10.37 18.07
CA ASP A 437 -9.36 9.48 18.15
C ASP A 437 -9.22 8.41 17.05
N SER A 438 -10.03 7.36 17.09
CA SER A 438 -9.93 6.21 16.18
C SER A 438 -11.30 5.62 15.83
N LEU A 439 -11.34 4.56 15.02
CA LEU A 439 -12.56 3.89 14.56
C LEU A 439 -13.52 3.56 15.71
N ASP A 440 -14.82 3.86 15.52
CA ASP A 440 -15.87 3.33 16.39
C ASP A 440 -16.15 1.86 16.01
N VAL A 441 -15.29 0.98 16.50
CA VAL A 441 -15.34 -0.47 16.27
C VAL A 441 -16.67 -1.07 16.75
N VAL A 442 -17.31 -0.49 17.77
CA VAL A 442 -18.59 -0.97 18.29
C VAL A 442 -19.71 -0.71 17.28
N LYS A 443 -19.78 0.50 16.72
CA LYS A 443 -20.76 0.84 15.67
C LYS A 443 -20.47 0.15 14.35
N ALA A 444 -19.21 0.04 13.95
CA ALA A 444 -18.82 -0.68 12.74
C ALA A 444 -19.18 -2.18 12.83
N LYS A 445 -18.92 -2.82 13.99
CA LYS A 445 -19.38 -4.19 14.30
C LYS A 445 -20.91 -4.29 14.28
N ALA A 446 -21.62 -3.35 14.91
CA ALA A 446 -23.08 -3.34 14.95
C ALA A 446 -23.73 -3.14 13.56
N ALA A 447 -23.04 -2.47 12.64
CA ALA A 447 -23.44 -2.34 11.24
C ALA A 447 -23.12 -3.58 10.38
N GLY A 448 -22.41 -4.58 10.91
CA GLY A 448 -22.05 -5.82 10.20
C GLY A 448 -20.77 -5.72 9.36
N ILE A 449 -19.89 -4.74 9.59
CA ILE A 449 -18.64 -4.59 8.84
C ILE A 449 -17.61 -5.65 9.25
N ASN A 450 -16.93 -6.23 8.26
CA ASN A 450 -15.70 -6.97 8.46
C ASN A 450 -14.53 -5.99 8.76
N ILE A 451 -14.01 -6.03 9.99
CA ILE A 451 -12.92 -5.17 10.46
C ILE A 451 -11.66 -6.03 10.58
N THR A 452 -10.52 -5.51 10.14
CA THR A 452 -9.20 -6.13 10.28
C THR A 452 -8.25 -5.18 11.00
N LEU A 453 -7.07 -5.65 11.41
CA LEU A 453 -6.01 -4.81 11.96
C LEU A 453 -4.83 -4.65 10.99
N GLY A 454 -4.04 -3.60 11.19
CA GLY A 454 -2.72 -3.43 10.56
C GLY A 454 -1.88 -2.36 11.27
N THR A 455 -0.55 -2.47 11.20
CA THR A 455 0.37 -1.66 12.06
C THR A 455 0.60 -0.22 11.63
N GLY A 456 0.35 0.13 10.36
CA GLY A 456 0.48 1.48 9.81
C GLY A 456 1.93 1.85 9.42
N ASN A 457 2.10 3.07 8.90
CA ASN A 457 3.42 3.62 8.57
C ASN A 457 4.27 3.77 9.84
N ALA A 458 5.46 3.16 9.90
CA ALA A 458 6.23 3.03 11.13
C ALA A 458 6.72 4.36 11.77
N ALA A 459 6.72 5.47 11.03
CA ALA A 459 6.97 6.80 11.61
C ALA A 459 5.85 7.24 12.59
N ALA A 460 4.64 6.68 12.43
CA ALA A 460 3.47 6.86 13.29
C ALA A 460 2.73 5.53 13.56
N GLY A 461 3.44 4.41 13.56
CA GLY A 461 2.87 3.05 13.49
C GLY A 461 3.37 2.14 14.62
N ALA A 462 2.63 1.06 14.86
CA ALA A 462 2.98 0.08 15.89
C ALA A 462 4.26 -0.69 15.52
N LYS A 463 4.82 -1.49 16.45
CA LYS A 463 5.99 -2.32 16.12
C LYS A 463 5.63 -3.43 15.14
N ASN A 464 4.59 -4.16 15.52
CA ASN A 464 4.14 -5.42 14.96
C ASN A 464 2.72 -5.70 15.48
N LEU A 465 2.09 -6.80 15.07
CA LEU A 465 0.69 -7.05 15.40
C LEU A 465 0.43 -7.32 16.89
N LEU A 466 1.36 -7.92 17.66
CA LEU A 466 1.19 -8.08 19.11
C LEU A 466 1.11 -6.73 19.85
N ASP A 467 1.98 -5.78 19.50
CA ASP A 467 1.88 -4.41 20.04
C ASP A 467 0.55 -3.76 19.59
N GLN A 468 0.17 -3.92 18.32
CA GLN A 468 -1.04 -3.31 17.76
C GLN A 468 -2.35 -3.85 18.38
N LEU A 469 -2.40 -5.14 18.70
CA LEU A 469 -3.48 -5.84 19.39
C LEU A 469 -3.68 -5.32 20.83
N LYS A 470 -2.59 -5.09 21.56
CA LYS A 470 -2.62 -4.51 22.91
C LYS A 470 -3.15 -3.09 22.89
N ILE A 471 -2.68 -2.28 21.94
CA ILE A 471 -3.15 -0.92 21.69
C ILE A 471 -4.65 -0.90 21.38
N ALA A 472 -5.12 -1.82 20.52
CA ALA A 472 -6.54 -1.99 20.22
C ALA A 472 -7.38 -2.31 21.48
N ARG A 473 -6.93 -3.27 22.30
CA ARG A 473 -7.60 -3.63 23.57
C ARG A 473 -7.61 -2.50 24.59
N ALA A 474 -6.48 -1.84 24.81
CA ALA A 474 -6.39 -0.74 25.76
C ALA A 474 -7.28 0.45 25.33
N TYR A 475 -7.32 0.78 24.04
CA TYR A 475 -8.27 1.75 23.50
C TYR A 475 -9.73 1.33 23.73
N LEU A 476 -10.12 0.10 23.36
CA LEU A 476 -11.48 -0.42 23.55
C LEU A 476 -11.91 -0.45 25.02
N ASN A 477 -10.99 -0.72 25.95
CA ASN A 477 -11.26 -0.68 27.38
C ASN A 477 -11.56 0.73 27.88
N GLY A 478 -10.92 1.75 27.30
CA GLY A 478 -11.13 3.17 27.62
C GLY A 478 -12.33 3.81 26.91
N SER A 479 -12.61 3.43 25.66
CA SER A 479 -13.69 4.00 24.83
C SER A 479 -15.07 3.37 25.03
N GLY A 480 -15.18 2.39 25.94
CA GLY A 480 -16.43 1.66 26.22
C GLY A 480 -16.66 0.43 25.33
N GLY A 481 -15.72 0.11 24.44
CA GLY A 481 -15.71 -1.06 23.54
C GLY A 481 -15.58 -2.44 24.20
N ARG A 482 -16.09 -2.62 25.43
CA ARG A 482 -16.11 -3.90 26.16
C ARG A 482 -16.91 -5.00 25.45
N GLY A 483 -17.78 -4.63 24.50
CA GLY A 483 -18.52 -5.57 23.64
C GLY A 483 -17.71 -6.19 22.49
N VAL A 484 -16.40 -5.96 22.43
CA VAL A 484 -15.46 -6.62 21.50
C VAL A 484 -14.55 -7.55 22.31
N SER A 485 -14.66 -8.86 22.08
CA SER A 485 -13.93 -9.91 22.81
C SER A 485 -12.46 -10.04 22.38
N ASN A 486 -11.66 -10.78 23.15
CA ASN A 486 -10.26 -11.06 22.82
C ASN A 486 -10.14 -11.97 21.58
N ARG A 487 -11.07 -12.93 21.43
CA ARG A 487 -11.19 -13.74 20.21
C ARG A 487 -11.41 -12.89 18.97
N GLU A 488 -12.32 -11.91 19.02
CA GLU A 488 -12.59 -11.04 17.87
C GLU A 488 -11.36 -10.21 17.46
N LEU A 489 -10.53 -9.75 18.40
CA LEU A 489 -9.26 -9.09 18.07
C LEU A 489 -8.26 -10.03 17.38
N ILE A 490 -8.24 -11.32 17.73
CA ILE A 490 -7.43 -12.33 17.03
C ILE A 490 -8.03 -12.69 15.67
N ASP A 491 -9.36 -12.73 15.53
CA ASP A 491 -10.03 -12.90 14.24
C ASP A 491 -9.74 -11.70 13.30
N MET A 492 -9.59 -10.46 13.82
CA MET A 492 -9.17 -9.27 13.05
C MET A 492 -7.78 -9.38 12.39
N VAL A 493 -6.88 -10.22 12.93
CA VAL A 493 -5.55 -10.51 12.34
C VAL A 493 -5.47 -11.87 11.66
N THR A 494 -6.59 -12.61 11.55
CA THR A 494 -6.62 -13.94 10.92
C THR A 494 -7.83 -14.11 9.98
N LYS A 495 -8.99 -14.52 10.50
CA LYS A 495 -10.19 -14.86 9.71
C LYS A 495 -10.74 -13.66 8.94
N ASN A 496 -10.83 -12.50 9.59
CA ASN A 496 -11.35 -11.27 8.98
C ASN A 496 -10.41 -10.74 7.88
N ALA A 497 -9.11 -10.95 8.03
CA ALA A 497 -8.12 -10.59 7.02
C ALA A 497 -8.26 -11.49 5.77
N ALA A 498 -8.60 -12.77 5.92
CA ALA A 498 -8.91 -13.65 4.81
C ALA A 498 -10.19 -13.22 4.05
N VAL A 499 -11.24 -12.78 4.77
CA VAL A 499 -12.46 -12.20 4.18
C VAL A 499 -12.15 -10.94 3.38
N ALA A 500 -11.39 -10.00 3.96
CA ALA A 500 -10.99 -8.76 3.27
C ALA A 500 -10.14 -9.00 2.01
N LEU A 501 -9.53 -10.18 1.88
CA LEU A 501 -8.73 -10.59 0.72
C LEU A 501 -9.47 -11.53 -0.23
N ARG A 502 -10.72 -11.91 0.07
CA ARG A 502 -11.52 -12.94 -0.64
C ARG A 502 -10.71 -14.23 -0.85
N ALA A 503 -10.17 -14.73 0.26
CA ALA A 503 -9.29 -15.88 0.37
C ALA A 503 -9.66 -16.80 1.56
N GLU A 504 -10.94 -16.79 1.95
CA GLU A 504 -11.49 -17.59 3.04
C GLU A 504 -11.22 -19.08 2.82
N GLY A 505 -10.55 -19.72 3.78
CA GLY A 505 -10.20 -21.12 3.66
C GLY A 505 -8.87 -21.39 2.95
N GLU A 506 -8.26 -20.40 2.29
CA GLU A 506 -6.82 -20.44 1.96
C GLU A 506 -5.99 -19.74 3.04
N LEU A 507 -6.51 -18.66 3.62
CA LEU A 507 -5.88 -17.85 4.66
C LEU A 507 -6.76 -17.80 5.91
N GLY A 508 -6.17 -17.40 7.05
CA GLY A 508 -6.89 -17.17 8.31
C GLY A 508 -7.44 -18.44 9.01
N VAL A 509 -7.09 -19.64 8.53
CA VAL A 509 -7.55 -20.93 9.07
C VAL A 509 -6.43 -21.95 9.16
N VAL A 510 -6.59 -22.95 10.03
CA VAL A 510 -5.71 -24.14 10.10
C VAL A 510 -6.50 -25.35 9.63
N LYS A 511 -6.38 -25.70 8.34
CA LYS A 511 -7.03 -26.88 7.72
C LYS A 511 -6.25 -27.38 6.51
N ALA A 512 -6.50 -28.62 6.09
CA ALA A 512 -5.96 -29.16 4.84
C ALA A 512 -6.30 -28.26 3.63
N GLY A 513 -5.32 -28.07 2.74
CA GLY A 513 -5.40 -27.21 1.55
C GLY A 513 -5.12 -25.73 1.79
N ALA A 514 -5.15 -25.23 3.03
CA ALA A 514 -4.82 -23.84 3.35
C ALA A 514 -3.31 -23.56 3.18
N LEU A 515 -2.93 -22.29 3.03
CA LEU A 515 -1.53 -21.86 2.98
C LEU A 515 -0.86 -22.12 4.34
N ALA A 516 0.38 -22.63 4.34
CA ALA A 516 1.11 -23.00 5.56
C ALA A 516 1.71 -21.80 6.30
N ASN A 517 0.84 -20.88 6.71
CA ASN A 517 1.17 -19.72 7.52
C ASN A 517 0.59 -19.92 8.92
N LEU A 518 1.44 -19.99 9.95
CA LEU A 518 1.07 -20.34 11.33
C LEU A 518 1.82 -19.46 12.34
N THR A 519 1.14 -19.10 13.43
CA THR A 519 1.74 -18.36 14.55
C THR A 519 1.52 -19.16 15.84
N LEU A 520 2.61 -19.66 16.43
CA LEU A 520 2.58 -20.50 17.62
C LEU A 520 3.01 -19.70 18.85
N LEU A 521 2.21 -19.80 19.91
CA LEU A 521 2.41 -19.07 21.17
C LEU A 521 2.49 -20.05 22.36
N LYS A 522 3.44 -19.82 23.27
CA LYS A 522 3.65 -20.59 24.51
C LYS A 522 2.57 -20.26 25.55
N CYS A 523 1.33 -20.59 25.23
CA CYS A 523 0.19 -20.45 26.13
C CYS A 523 0.09 -21.63 27.09
N SER A 524 -0.25 -21.34 28.35
CA SER A 524 -0.59 -22.38 29.32
C SER A 524 -2.00 -22.89 29.03
N ALA A 525 -2.17 -24.22 28.97
CA ALA A 525 -3.47 -24.87 28.79
C ALA A 525 -4.50 -24.58 29.90
N ALA A 526 -4.08 -23.93 31.00
CA ALA A 526 -4.95 -23.45 32.08
C ALA A 526 -5.50 -22.02 31.85
N LYS A 527 -5.26 -21.41 30.68
CA LYS A 527 -5.78 -20.08 30.30
C LYS A 527 -6.61 -20.17 29.03
N ASP A 528 -7.53 -19.22 28.83
CA ASP A 528 -8.16 -19.03 27.53
C ASP A 528 -7.07 -18.70 26.46
N PRO A 529 -7.10 -19.37 25.29
CA PRO A 529 -6.10 -19.17 24.25
C PRO A 529 -6.04 -17.73 23.70
N TYR A 530 -7.17 -17.05 23.58
CA TYR A 530 -7.27 -15.72 23.01
C TYR A 530 -6.87 -14.63 24.03
N ASP A 531 -7.21 -14.81 25.31
CA ASP A 531 -6.66 -14.02 26.41
C ASP A 531 -5.14 -14.11 26.47
N CYS A 532 -4.59 -15.32 26.32
CA CYS A 532 -3.15 -15.54 26.23
C CYS A 532 -2.53 -14.85 25.00
N ALA A 533 -3.11 -15.04 23.82
CA ALA A 533 -2.58 -14.49 22.57
C ALA A 533 -2.53 -12.96 22.58
N LEU A 534 -3.51 -12.31 23.21
CA LEU A 534 -3.56 -10.86 23.34
C LEU A 534 -2.55 -10.31 24.36
N ALA A 535 -2.21 -11.09 25.39
CA ALA A 535 -1.20 -10.73 26.39
C ALA A 535 0.25 -10.96 25.91
N ALA A 536 0.47 -11.91 24.99
CA ALA A 536 1.78 -12.37 24.52
C ALA A 536 2.72 -11.23 24.09
N LYS A 537 3.98 -11.27 24.54
CA LYS A 537 5.10 -10.47 24.02
C LYS A 537 5.86 -11.30 22.99
N SER A 538 6.90 -10.73 22.39
CA SER A 538 7.81 -11.47 21.49
C SER A 538 8.47 -12.68 22.16
N ALA A 539 8.55 -12.72 23.49
CA ALA A 539 9.08 -13.84 24.26
C ALA A 539 8.23 -15.12 24.11
N GLU A 540 6.91 -15.00 24.12
CA GLU A 540 5.96 -16.12 24.09
C GLU A 540 5.84 -16.78 22.70
N ILE A 541 6.28 -16.13 21.63
CA ILE A 541 6.26 -16.71 20.27
C ILE A 541 7.19 -17.94 20.23
N SER A 542 6.65 -19.15 20.12
CA SER A 542 7.44 -20.38 19.97
C SER A 542 7.91 -20.58 18.54
N LEU A 543 7.06 -20.29 17.55
CA LEU A 543 7.35 -20.46 16.14
C LEU A 543 6.44 -19.56 15.28
N VAL A 544 6.98 -19.01 14.20
CA VAL A 544 6.23 -18.44 13.08
C VAL A 544 6.63 -19.21 11.83
N VAL A 545 5.64 -19.76 11.16
CA VAL A 545 5.78 -20.43 9.87
C VAL A 545 5.24 -19.48 8.81
N ALA A 546 6.02 -19.17 7.78
CA ALA A 546 5.56 -18.42 6.62
C ALA A 546 5.87 -19.20 5.34
N GLY A 547 4.86 -19.35 4.48
CA GLY A 547 4.94 -20.17 3.26
C GLY A 547 5.25 -21.65 3.49
N GLY A 548 5.14 -22.18 4.71
CA GLY A 548 5.57 -23.55 5.08
C GLY A 548 7.01 -23.66 5.60
N VAL A 549 7.77 -22.56 5.65
CA VAL A 549 9.12 -22.54 6.24
C VAL A 549 9.06 -22.05 7.71
N PRO A 550 9.76 -22.70 8.66
CA PRO A 550 9.88 -22.24 10.05
C PRO A 550 10.84 -21.03 10.14
N ARG A 551 10.32 -19.82 9.92
CA ARG A 551 11.11 -18.59 9.71
C ARG A 551 11.65 -17.94 10.98
N TYR A 552 10.95 -18.04 12.11
CA TYR A 552 11.35 -17.36 13.34
C TYR A 552 10.77 -18.07 14.57
N GLY A 553 11.50 -18.12 15.69
CA GLY A 553 10.98 -18.77 16.89
C GLY A 553 12.02 -19.12 17.95
N SER A 554 11.69 -20.13 18.77
CA SER A 554 12.61 -20.72 19.76
C SER A 554 13.81 -21.36 19.04
N PRO A 555 15.07 -21.10 19.44
CA PRO A 555 16.26 -21.65 18.77
C PRO A 555 16.28 -23.18 18.67
N GLU A 556 15.66 -23.85 19.65
CA GLU A 556 15.55 -25.29 19.75
C GLU A 556 14.64 -25.82 18.62
N ILE A 557 13.43 -25.26 18.53
CA ILE A 557 12.40 -25.65 17.55
C ILE A 557 12.89 -25.44 16.10
N LEU A 558 13.56 -24.32 15.83
CA LEU A 558 14.12 -24.08 14.50
C LEU A 558 15.31 -25.01 14.20
N GLY A 559 16.07 -25.45 15.21
CA GLY A 559 17.16 -26.41 15.04
C GLY A 559 16.71 -27.84 14.74
N ASP A 560 15.61 -28.29 15.33
CA ASP A 560 15.02 -29.60 15.03
C ASP A 560 14.50 -29.67 13.58
N LEU A 561 13.87 -28.57 13.12
CA LEU A 561 13.16 -28.50 11.84
C LEU A 561 14.05 -28.11 10.65
N SER A 562 15.03 -27.24 10.89
CA SER A 562 15.99 -26.72 9.91
C SER A 562 17.39 -26.76 10.53
N PRO A 563 18.09 -27.92 10.51
CA PRO A 563 19.36 -28.09 11.19
C PRO A 563 20.52 -27.32 10.56
N ASP A 564 20.37 -26.81 9.33
CA ASP A 564 21.39 -26.05 8.60
C ASP A 564 21.78 -24.73 9.30
N ASP A 565 22.92 -24.15 8.91
CA ASP A 565 23.67 -23.16 9.69
C ASP A 565 23.27 -21.68 9.44
N GLY A 566 22.45 -21.40 8.43
CA GLY A 566 21.97 -20.04 8.08
C GLY A 566 21.03 -19.35 9.08
N ARG A 567 21.01 -19.77 10.36
CA ARG A 567 20.10 -19.26 11.40
C ARG A 567 20.78 -18.22 12.30
N GLU A 568 20.29 -16.98 12.27
CA GLU A 568 20.75 -15.93 13.18
C GLU A 568 20.04 -16.02 14.54
N ILE A 569 20.80 -15.89 15.64
CA ILE A 569 20.23 -15.89 16.99
C ILE A 569 20.12 -14.45 17.52
N LEU A 570 18.89 -13.99 17.72
CA LEU A 570 18.53 -12.67 18.21
C LEU A 570 18.25 -12.66 19.74
N PRO A 571 18.47 -11.52 20.44
CA PRO A 571 19.15 -10.31 19.97
C PRO A 571 20.65 -10.55 19.73
N PHE A 572 21.31 -9.72 18.93
CA PHE A 572 22.66 -10.03 18.44
C PHE A 572 23.70 -10.14 19.56
N ALA A 573 23.66 -9.25 20.55
CA ALA A 573 24.50 -9.32 21.74
C ALA A 573 23.70 -9.61 23.02
N ARG A 574 24.38 -10.08 24.08
CA ARG A 574 23.83 -10.17 25.44
C ARG A 574 23.75 -8.81 26.16
N SER A 575 24.30 -7.76 25.56
CA SER A 575 24.35 -6.39 26.10
C SER A 575 23.40 -5.42 25.39
N GLU A 576 22.57 -5.90 24.46
CA GLU A 576 21.53 -5.09 23.79
C GLU A 576 20.21 -5.18 24.56
N GLY A 577 20.23 -4.64 25.78
CA GLY A 577 19.13 -4.62 26.75
C GLY A 577 18.89 -5.94 27.48
N ASP A 578 17.97 -5.91 28.45
CA ASP A 578 17.72 -6.97 29.44
C ASP A 578 16.87 -8.14 28.90
N CYS A 579 16.98 -8.45 27.60
CA CYS A 579 16.25 -9.54 26.97
C CYS A 579 16.73 -10.92 27.46
N THR A 580 16.01 -11.48 28.44
CA THR A 580 16.27 -12.79 29.05
C THR A 580 16.02 -14.00 28.13
N PHE A 581 15.42 -13.78 26.95
CA PHE A 581 15.11 -14.84 25.97
C PHE A 581 15.98 -14.72 24.71
N ARG A 582 16.08 -15.84 23.98
CA ARG A 582 16.72 -15.92 22.65
C ARG A 582 15.68 -16.33 21.60
N LYS A 583 15.90 -15.93 20.35
CA LYS A 583 15.12 -16.36 19.18
C LYS A 583 16.05 -16.73 18.03
N ALA A 584 15.70 -17.75 17.26
CA ALA A 584 16.31 -17.98 15.96
C ALA A 584 15.48 -17.28 14.87
N LEU A 585 16.17 -16.83 13.83
CA LEU A 585 15.63 -16.28 12.60
C LEU A 585 16.25 -17.05 11.42
N LEU A 586 15.43 -17.45 10.45
CA LEU A 586 15.81 -18.09 9.21
C LEU A 586 15.23 -17.28 8.04
N VAL A 587 16.10 -16.62 7.29
CA VAL A 587 15.76 -15.80 6.12
C VAL A 587 16.45 -16.32 4.86
N ASP A 588 15.85 -16.08 3.70
CA ASP A 588 16.45 -16.51 2.42
C ASP A 588 17.50 -15.48 1.94
N ALA A 589 18.76 -15.90 1.90
CA ALA A 589 19.89 -15.12 1.43
C ALA A 589 20.22 -15.31 -0.06
N SER A 590 19.57 -16.26 -0.75
CA SER A 590 19.96 -16.71 -2.10
C SER A 590 19.87 -15.63 -3.18
N ARG A 591 18.93 -14.69 -3.04
CA ARG A 591 18.69 -13.59 -4.01
C ARG A 591 19.59 -12.38 -3.80
N ASP A 592 20.06 -12.16 -2.58
CA ASP A 592 20.91 -11.04 -2.19
C ASP A 592 21.63 -11.43 -0.90
N THR A 593 22.94 -11.70 -1.03
CA THR A 593 23.82 -12.08 0.07
C THR A 593 24.25 -10.90 0.93
N GLU A 594 24.19 -9.67 0.43
CA GLU A 594 24.58 -8.46 1.17
C GLU A 594 23.46 -7.95 2.07
N LEU A 595 22.20 -8.24 1.74
CA LEU A 595 21.06 -8.12 2.65
C LEU A 595 20.53 -9.49 3.11
N GLY A 596 21.35 -10.54 3.03
CA GLY A 596 21.00 -11.93 3.36
C GLY A 596 21.10 -12.28 4.85
N SER A 597 21.09 -11.28 5.74
CA SER A 597 21.15 -11.47 7.21
C SER A 597 20.64 -10.21 7.91
N ALA A 598 19.94 -10.37 9.03
CA ALA A 598 19.45 -9.30 9.88
C ALA A 598 20.61 -8.44 10.43
N ALA A 599 21.77 -9.02 10.74
CA ALA A 599 22.97 -8.27 11.11
C ALA A 599 23.48 -7.42 9.95
N LYS A 600 23.51 -7.95 8.72
CA LYS A 600 23.90 -7.20 7.52
C LYS A 600 22.89 -6.09 7.16
N ILE A 601 21.59 -6.39 7.22
CA ILE A 601 20.50 -5.41 6.99
C ILE A 601 20.61 -4.26 8.00
N ARG A 602 20.76 -4.58 9.29
CA ARG A 602 20.96 -3.57 10.34
C ARG A 602 22.21 -2.73 10.08
N LYS A 603 23.31 -3.35 9.64
CA LYS A 603 24.53 -2.62 9.23
C LYS A 603 24.23 -1.65 8.08
N ALA A 604 23.61 -2.11 6.99
CA ALA A 604 23.27 -1.29 5.82
C ALA A 604 22.32 -0.11 6.15
N LEU A 605 21.40 -0.30 7.10
CA LEU A 605 20.51 0.75 7.60
C LEU A 605 21.19 1.69 8.62
N SER A 606 22.24 1.24 9.31
CA SER A 606 23.01 2.03 10.28
C SER A 606 24.15 2.85 9.67
N LEU A 607 24.57 2.53 8.44
CA LEU A 607 25.63 3.26 7.73
C LEU A 607 25.08 4.60 7.21
N SER A 608 25.57 5.69 7.83
CA SER A 608 25.44 7.05 7.31
C SER A 608 26.03 7.13 5.91
N GLU A 609 25.37 7.89 5.03
CA GLU A 609 26.10 8.55 3.94
C GLU A 609 26.60 9.87 4.51
N ASP A 610 27.91 10.09 4.41
CA ASP A 610 28.56 11.35 4.75
C ASP A 610 28.31 12.40 3.65
N GLU A 611 27.04 12.59 3.26
CA GLU A 611 26.62 13.76 2.49
C GLU A 611 26.62 14.99 3.39
N GLU A 612 27.82 15.54 3.62
CA GLU A 612 28.00 16.92 4.07
C GLU A 612 27.41 17.88 3.03
N VAL A 613 26.10 18.10 3.07
CA VAL A 613 25.44 19.22 2.38
C VAL A 613 26.00 20.51 3.01
N PRO A 614 26.82 21.31 2.33
CA PRO A 614 27.58 22.37 2.99
C PRO A 614 26.64 23.44 3.58
N GLY A 615 26.71 23.63 4.91
CA GLY A 615 25.84 24.53 5.65
C GLY A 615 24.57 23.90 6.24
N ALA A 616 24.31 22.60 6.03
CA ALA A 616 23.33 21.87 6.82
C ALA A 616 23.83 21.69 8.27
N LYS A 617 22.94 21.80 9.26
CA LYS A 617 23.27 21.39 10.63
C LYS A 617 23.36 19.86 10.71
N PRO A 618 24.32 19.29 11.46
CA PRO A 618 24.41 17.85 11.63
C PRO A 618 23.10 17.30 12.21
N ILE A 619 22.56 16.27 11.56
CA ILE A 619 21.29 15.64 11.95
C ILE A 619 21.61 14.57 12.98
N ALA A 620 21.07 14.72 14.19
CA ALA A 620 21.08 13.65 15.19
C ALA A 620 20.14 12.52 14.75
N PHE A 621 20.66 11.54 14.02
CA PHE A 621 19.89 10.38 13.59
C PHE A 621 19.42 9.57 14.80
N THR A 622 18.12 9.33 14.88
CA THR A 622 17.53 8.37 15.82
C THR A 622 17.98 6.96 15.45
N PRO A 623 18.37 6.09 16.40
CA PRO A 623 18.73 4.71 16.09
C PRO A 623 17.54 3.91 15.52
N LEU A 624 17.85 2.80 14.86
CA LEU A 624 16.84 1.87 14.33
C LEU A 624 15.94 1.34 15.45
N ALA A 625 14.66 1.13 15.12
CA ALA A 625 13.69 0.55 16.03
C ALA A 625 14.15 -0.84 16.53
N PRO A 626 14.15 -1.10 17.85
CA PRO A 626 14.47 -2.42 18.39
C PRO A 626 13.44 -3.45 17.96
N LEU A 627 13.89 -4.71 17.80
CA LEU A 627 13.01 -5.82 17.40
C LEU A 627 12.16 -6.32 18.56
N PHE A 628 12.70 -6.26 19.79
CA PHE A 628 12.02 -6.64 21.03
C PHE A 628 12.01 -5.48 22.02
N SER A 629 10.92 -5.33 22.78
CA SER A 629 10.79 -4.18 23.68
C SER A 629 11.79 -4.20 24.85
N CYS A 630 12.31 -5.36 25.24
CA CYS A 630 13.36 -5.49 26.26
C CYS A 630 14.76 -4.99 25.83
N GLN A 631 14.94 -4.58 24.57
CA GLN A 631 16.20 -3.99 24.09
C GLN A 631 16.31 -2.48 24.42
N ASP A 632 15.21 -1.87 24.85
CA ASP A 632 15.07 -0.41 25.04
C ASP A 632 13.94 -0.16 26.06
N SER A 633 14.27 0.36 27.24
CA SER A 633 13.29 0.57 28.33
C SER A 633 12.16 1.54 27.93
N ASP A 634 12.46 2.51 27.06
CA ASP A 634 11.47 3.47 26.56
C ASP A 634 10.49 2.82 25.55
N TYR A 635 10.77 1.57 25.15
CA TYR A 635 9.92 0.74 24.31
C TYR A 635 8.98 -0.17 25.11
N GLU A 636 9.43 -0.76 26.23
CA GLU A 636 8.63 -1.77 26.94
C GLU A 636 7.31 -1.24 27.49
N SER A 637 7.27 0.01 27.97
CA SER A 637 6.01 0.66 28.36
C SER A 637 5.32 1.42 27.22
N ARG A 638 5.96 1.63 26.06
CA ARG A 638 5.57 2.65 25.06
C ARG A 638 4.11 2.59 24.60
N ALA A 639 3.56 1.39 24.44
CA ALA A 639 2.17 1.19 24.03
C ALA A 639 1.18 1.57 25.16
N ASP A 640 1.43 1.07 26.36
CA ASP A 640 0.56 1.22 27.52
C ASP A 640 0.66 2.65 28.11
N ASP A 641 1.88 3.19 28.27
CA ASP A 641 2.12 4.59 28.66
C ASP A 641 1.54 5.58 27.65
N PHE A 642 1.59 5.26 26.35
CA PHE A 642 1.00 6.14 25.35
C PHE A 642 -0.50 6.30 25.57
N ILE A 643 -1.24 5.20 25.78
CA ILE A 643 -2.70 5.25 25.94
C ILE A 643 -3.09 5.74 27.35
N ALA A 644 -2.42 5.28 28.40
CA ALA A 644 -2.78 5.59 29.78
C ALA A 644 -2.33 7.00 30.23
N ILE A 645 -1.21 7.51 29.71
CA ILE A 645 -0.57 8.73 30.21
C ILE A 645 -0.44 9.81 29.11
N ARG A 646 0.16 9.47 27.95
CA ARG A 646 0.55 10.49 26.96
C ARG A 646 -0.64 11.01 26.15
N LEU A 647 -1.50 10.14 25.64
CA LEU A 647 -2.67 10.49 24.84
C LEU A 647 -3.65 11.39 25.61
N PRO A 648 -4.04 11.10 26.88
CA PRO A 648 -4.84 12.03 27.68
C PRO A 648 -4.16 13.41 27.85
N ALA A 649 -2.85 13.43 28.09
CA ALA A 649 -2.10 14.67 28.27
C ALA A 649 -1.92 15.49 26.96
N LEU A 650 -1.89 14.82 25.80
CA LEU A 650 -1.95 15.44 24.47
C LEU A 650 -3.34 16.00 24.21
N LEU A 651 -4.41 15.21 24.42
CA LEU A 651 -5.80 15.62 24.20
C LEU A 651 -6.19 16.85 25.05
N GLN A 652 -5.81 16.88 26.33
CA GLN A 652 -6.00 18.05 27.21
C GLN A 652 -5.33 19.34 26.70
N LYS A 653 -4.30 19.23 25.87
CA LYS A 653 -3.52 20.36 25.34
C LYS A 653 -3.72 20.58 23.83
N ARG A 654 -4.45 19.69 23.15
CA ARG A 654 -4.52 19.60 21.68
C ARG A 654 -4.86 20.94 21.04
N ASP A 655 -5.93 21.58 21.47
CA ASP A 655 -6.41 22.82 20.84
C ASP A 655 -5.45 24.00 21.08
N LYS A 656 -4.72 24.00 22.22
CA LYS A 656 -3.63 24.97 22.45
C LYS A 656 -2.48 24.71 21.47
N ILE A 657 -2.02 23.47 21.40
CA ILE A 657 -0.91 23.02 20.54
C ILE A 657 -1.22 23.28 19.06
N ARG A 658 -2.45 22.98 18.60
CA ARG A 658 -2.90 23.23 17.23
C ARG A 658 -2.80 24.72 16.89
N ARG A 659 -3.17 25.62 17.81
CA ARG A 659 -2.97 27.07 17.62
C ARG A 659 -1.50 27.46 17.58
N GLU A 660 -0.67 26.95 18.49
CA GLU A 660 0.78 27.22 18.52
C GLU A 660 1.48 26.78 17.22
N GLU A 661 1.12 25.61 16.68
CA GLU A 661 1.64 25.08 15.41
C GLU A 661 0.95 25.67 14.16
N ASN A 662 -0.06 26.54 14.30
CA ASN A 662 -0.86 27.07 13.17
C ASN A 662 -1.54 25.96 12.34
N LEU A 663 -2.23 25.05 13.02
CA LEU A 663 -3.22 24.12 12.46
C LEU A 663 -4.62 24.72 12.64
N ASP A 664 -5.55 24.43 11.73
CA ASP A 664 -6.86 25.09 11.65
C ASP A 664 -7.97 24.14 12.10
N GLU A 665 -8.78 24.53 13.08
CA GLU A 665 -9.73 23.62 13.72
C GLU A 665 -10.85 23.12 12.80
N ASN A 666 -11.18 23.86 11.73
CA ASN A 666 -12.21 23.47 10.76
C ASN A 666 -11.61 23.20 9.37
N TRP A 667 -10.33 22.80 9.31
CA TRP A 667 -9.59 22.70 8.06
C TRP A 667 -10.16 21.62 7.12
N ASN A 668 -10.78 22.05 6.03
CA ASN A 668 -11.28 21.21 4.95
C ASN A 668 -10.62 21.66 3.62
N PRO A 669 -9.96 20.77 2.86
CA PRO A 669 -9.26 21.13 1.61
C PRO A 669 -10.20 21.27 0.39
N LEU A 670 -11.52 21.13 0.57
CA LEU A 670 -12.54 21.31 -0.47
C LEU A 670 -13.36 22.59 -0.19
N ALA A 671 -12.68 23.68 0.15
CA ALA A 671 -13.23 24.87 0.81
C ALA A 671 -14.13 25.80 -0.05
N GLY A 672 -15.09 25.20 -0.77
CA GLY A 672 -16.25 25.87 -1.36
C GLY A 672 -17.60 25.43 -0.77
N GLY A 673 -17.63 24.44 0.14
CA GLY A 673 -18.84 24.01 0.86
C GLY A 673 -19.90 23.29 0.02
N LYS A 674 -19.52 22.71 -1.13
CA LYS A 674 -20.42 22.15 -2.14
C LYS A 674 -20.66 20.62 -2.06
N LEU A 675 -20.26 19.97 -0.98
CA LEU A 675 -20.67 18.60 -0.66
C LEU A 675 -21.64 18.68 0.54
N ARG A 676 -22.94 18.59 0.27
CA ARG A 676 -24.04 18.59 1.24
C ARG A 676 -25.28 17.91 0.67
#